data_AF-A0A4Y2LNG0-F1
#
_entry.id   AF-A0A4Y2LNG0-F1
#
_cell.length_a   1.000
_cell.length_b   1.000
_cell.length_c   1.000
_cell.angle_alpha   90.00
_cell.angle_beta   90.00
_cell.angle_gamma   90.00
#
_symmetry.space_group_name_H-M   'P 1'
#
loop_
_entity.id
_entity.type
_entity.pdbx_description
1 polymer ?
#
loop_
_entity_poly.entity_id
_entity_poly.type
_entity_poly.pdbx_seq_one_letter_code
_entity_poly.pdbx_strand_id
1 'polypeptide(L)'
;MGFAHKFEIYSGQENYPKFRRDGGPDIGASGNVVIRLSREIPRNQNYKLYFDRYYSSLNLSVYLFQQGIQCVGTIQRNRIPSCKFRNDQELKKEPRGFSEEFSTNFESVDISTGLYKDNSNVAFLSTFVGEMPKSEVRRFDRKKKQHIMVPCPAVVSVYNSHMGNVDLLDSNIGRHHIKVRSKRWYMRLFFHLVDTIVINAWILYRRMLKETDRTDPSMTQKMFRTILAETLCRIGPELKERGRPSTSDPIETKRIKHKGYSLPRKDVRLDPFNHWPIWNAKRTTCKNPNCKGYTYVIAADVGKPKAEVAAAHINKRIAGCNVIPHYKKIQDFDESFYRKFHIIVCGLDSIVARRWINGMLVGINTEESEQDGAIIPMIDGGTEGFKGNVRVMLPSITACIDCTLDLYPPQVTFPLCTIAQTPRLPEHCIEYVKVLLWPRERPDTSIDGDDPEHVRWIYERALERAAEYNIPGVTYRLTQGVIKNIIPAVASTNAVIAAACATEVFKIATSSYLSLNNYMVFNDVDGIYTYTFEAEKKDNCLACSQKVHSLTFSETDKLQTVVDFLIENADYQMKSPGLTTNVSGKNKTLYMQSVASIEEATRPNLKKTLKELGIVDGQQVVVADSTTPSSLIFKLNLTSKMES
;
A
#
# COMPACT_ATOMS: atom_id res chain seq x y z
N MET A 1 1.21 38.64 6.04
CA MET A 1 0.56 37.77 5.03
C MET A 1 0.92 36.34 5.37
N GLY A 2 -0.04 35.43 5.45
CA GLY A 2 0.21 34.01 5.74
C GLY A 2 0.74 33.28 4.51
N PHE A 3 2.03 33.42 4.23
CA PHE A 3 2.70 32.75 3.11
C PHE A 3 3.39 31.48 3.61
N ALA A 4 3.11 30.34 2.98
CA ALA A 4 3.77 29.08 3.32
C ALA A 4 5.10 28.97 2.58
N HIS A 5 6.22 29.16 3.27
CA HIS A 5 7.55 29.08 2.66
C HIS A 5 8.09 27.65 2.58
N LYS A 6 7.97 26.90 3.68
CA LYS A 6 8.44 25.53 3.82
C LYS A 6 7.47 24.75 4.69
N PHE A 7 7.31 23.45 4.42
CA PHE A 7 6.47 22.57 5.21
C PHE A 7 7.15 21.21 5.37
N GLU A 8 6.79 20.49 6.43
CA GLU A 8 7.18 19.11 6.67
C GLU A 8 5.90 18.33 7.00
N ILE A 9 5.75 17.13 6.41
CA ILE A 9 4.57 16.29 6.65
C ILE A 9 4.83 15.45 7.90
N TYR A 10 3.95 15.58 8.89
CA TYR A 10 4.00 14.75 10.09
C TYR A 10 3.71 13.29 9.76
N SER A 11 4.72 12.42 9.94
CA SER A 11 4.64 10.97 9.69
C SER A 11 4.79 10.12 10.97
N GLY A 12 4.82 10.75 12.15
CA GLY A 12 5.03 10.06 13.44
C GLY A 12 6.49 9.71 13.74
N GLN A 13 7.43 9.97 12.83
CA GLN A 13 8.86 9.62 12.93
C GLN A 13 9.78 10.86 13.09
N GLU A 14 9.33 11.90 13.82
CA GLU A 14 9.99 13.21 13.83
C GLU A 14 11.39 13.25 14.48
N ASN A 15 11.74 12.21 15.24
CA ASN A 15 12.98 12.13 16.02
C ASN A 15 14.02 11.14 15.50
N TYR A 16 13.88 10.64 14.26
CA TYR A 16 14.85 9.68 13.73
C TYR A 16 16.23 10.33 13.51
N PRO A 17 17.33 9.69 13.92
CA PRO A 17 18.68 10.23 13.79
C PRO A 17 19.02 10.69 12.37
N LYS A 18 18.54 9.96 11.34
CA LYS A 18 18.77 10.24 9.92
C LYS A 18 18.31 11.62 9.44
N PHE A 19 17.41 12.30 10.17
CA PHE A 19 16.91 13.63 9.81
C PHE A 19 17.68 14.78 10.49
N ARG A 20 18.60 14.44 11.40
CA ARG A 20 19.52 15.39 12.03
C ARG A 20 20.79 15.52 11.16
N ARG A 21 21.47 16.67 11.29
CA ARG A 21 22.82 16.80 10.72
C ARG A 21 23.78 16.07 11.64
N ASP A 22 24.86 15.53 11.09
CA ASP A 22 25.94 14.93 11.87
C ASP A 22 26.50 15.97 12.86
N GLY A 23 26.58 15.58 14.14
CA GLY A 23 26.98 16.47 15.25
C GLY A 23 25.91 17.48 15.70
N GLY A 24 24.68 17.44 15.18
CA GLY A 24 23.58 18.32 15.62
C GLY A 24 22.96 17.90 16.97
N PRO A 25 22.53 18.85 17.81
CA PRO A 25 21.95 18.53 19.12
C PRO A 25 20.60 17.83 18.98
N ASP A 26 20.28 16.96 19.94
CA ASP A 26 18.94 16.39 20.10
C ASP A 26 18.09 17.25 21.03
N ILE A 27 17.10 17.95 20.47
CA ILE A 27 16.17 18.78 21.25
C ILE A 27 14.79 18.10 21.35
N GLY A 28 14.72 16.81 21.02
CA GLY A 28 13.50 16.01 21.01
C GLY A 28 12.62 16.25 19.77
N ALA A 29 11.58 15.43 19.64
CA ALA A 29 10.75 15.34 18.43
C ALA A 29 10.27 16.70 17.89
N SER A 30 9.66 17.53 18.75
CA SER A 30 9.10 18.82 18.33
C SER A 30 10.17 19.90 18.12
N GLY A 31 11.22 19.93 18.94
CA GLY A 31 12.34 20.88 18.77
C GLY A 31 13.13 20.62 17.49
N ASN A 32 13.37 19.34 17.17
CA ASN A 32 14.10 18.93 15.99
C ASN A 32 13.40 19.35 14.68
N VAL A 33 12.06 19.41 14.66
CA VAL A 33 11.28 19.94 13.53
C VAL A 33 11.58 21.42 13.30
N VAL A 34 11.56 22.23 14.37
CA VAL A 34 11.85 23.67 14.28
C VAL A 34 13.28 23.90 13.80
N ILE A 35 14.24 23.13 14.29
CA ILE A 35 15.63 23.20 13.83
C ILE A 35 15.71 22.89 12.32
N ARG A 36 15.04 21.83 11.84
CA ARG A 36 15.04 21.44 10.42
C ARG A 36 14.44 22.52 9.52
N LEU A 37 13.28 23.05 9.90
CA LEU A 37 12.58 24.08 9.12
C LEU A 37 13.31 25.42 9.14
N SER A 38 14.03 25.75 10.22
CA SER A 38 14.76 27.01 10.37
C SER A 38 16.18 27.01 9.78
N ARG A 39 16.65 25.91 9.17
CA ARG A 39 18.04 25.79 8.67
C ARG A 39 18.45 26.91 7.70
N GLU A 40 17.52 27.35 6.85
CA GLU A 40 17.75 28.36 5.81
C GLU A 40 17.69 29.80 6.33
N ILE A 41 17.26 30.01 7.58
CA ILE A 41 17.22 31.34 8.18
C ILE A 41 18.66 31.82 8.44
N PRO A 42 19.06 32.98 7.91
CA PRO A 42 20.39 33.51 8.14
C PRO A 42 20.65 33.73 9.63
N ARG A 43 21.87 33.39 10.06
CA ARG A 43 22.31 33.49 11.46
C ARG A 43 22.83 34.89 11.76
N ASN A 44 22.64 35.35 12.99
CA ASN A 44 23.14 36.66 13.47
C ASN A 44 22.60 37.88 12.69
N GLN A 45 21.40 37.77 12.10
CA GLN A 45 20.75 38.86 11.35
C GLN A 45 19.45 39.35 12.03
N ASN A 46 19.31 39.14 13.34
CA ASN A 46 18.16 39.59 14.14
C ASN A 46 16.80 39.00 13.69
N TYR A 47 16.83 37.81 13.07
CA TYR A 47 15.63 37.04 12.77
C TYR A 47 14.95 36.56 14.06
N LYS A 48 13.62 36.61 14.07
CA LYS A 48 12.77 36.25 15.21
C LYS A 48 11.82 35.13 14.82
N LEU A 49 11.84 34.03 15.55
CA LEU A 49 10.96 32.89 15.36
C LEU A 49 9.79 32.89 16.35
N TYR A 50 8.62 32.55 15.84
CA TYR A 50 7.37 32.49 16.59
C TYR A 50 6.78 31.09 16.40
N PHE A 51 6.48 30.39 17.49
CA PHE A 51 5.95 29.04 17.39
C PHE A 51 4.88 28.73 18.45
N ASP A 52 4.04 27.75 18.14
CA ASP A 52 2.93 27.31 18.99
C ASP A 52 3.39 26.38 20.13
N ARG A 53 2.49 26.15 21.09
CA ARG A 53 2.67 25.45 22.35
C ARG A 53 3.32 24.09 22.26
N TYR A 54 3.08 23.35 21.19
CA TYR A 54 3.64 22.02 20.98
C TYR A 54 5.16 22.07 20.73
N TYR A 55 5.65 23.12 20.06
CA TYR A 55 7.03 23.24 19.61
C TYR A 55 7.94 23.96 20.61
N SER A 56 7.39 24.65 21.60
CA SER A 56 8.19 25.38 22.59
C SER A 56 8.85 24.49 23.64
N SER A 57 10.15 24.70 23.85
CA SER A 57 10.96 24.14 24.93
C SER A 57 12.11 25.08 25.28
N LEU A 58 12.65 24.96 26.51
CA LEU A 58 13.77 25.78 26.98
C LEU A 58 15.04 25.56 26.14
N ASN A 59 15.42 24.29 25.95
CA ASN A 59 16.60 23.89 25.18
C ASN A 59 16.54 24.38 23.72
N LEU A 60 15.35 24.40 23.10
CA LEU A 60 15.19 24.95 21.75
C LEU A 60 15.47 26.46 21.72
N SER A 61 14.94 27.20 22.70
CA SER A 61 15.14 28.64 22.78
C SER A 61 16.61 29.02 22.98
N VAL A 62 17.32 28.28 23.84
CA VAL A 62 18.77 28.43 24.05
C VAL A 62 19.53 28.17 22.76
N TYR A 63 19.27 27.03 22.12
CA TYR A 63 19.94 26.66 20.87
C TYR A 63 19.73 27.70 19.78
N LEU A 64 18.50 28.16 19.56
CA LEU A 64 18.22 29.19 18.56
C LEU A 64 18.96 30.49 18.86
N PHE A 65 19.01 30.90 20.13
CA PHE A 65 19.73 32.10 20.55
C PHE A 65 21.23 31.99 20.31
N GLN A 66 21.85 30.85 20.66
CA GLN A 66 23.26 30.56 20.38
C GLN A 66 23.56 30.56 18.87
N GLN A 67 22.58 30.21 18.04
CA GLN A 67 22.64 30.31 16.58
C GLN A 67 22.30 31.72 16.06
N GLY A 68 22.19 32.73 16.92
CA GLY A 68 21.90 34.12 16.54
C GLY A 68 20.47 34.38 16.09
N ILE A 69 19.53 33.52 16.49
CA ILE A 69 18.09 33.65 16.19
C ILE A 69 17.31 33.84 17.49
N GLN A 70 16.55 34.92 17.57
CA GLN A 70 15.68 35.18 18.72
C GLN A 70 14.35 34.44 18.57
N CYS A 71 13.66 34.15 19.66
CA CYS A 71 12.37 33.47 19.57
C CYS A 71 11.38 33.85 20.68
N VAL A 72 10.11 33.58 20.41
CA VAL A 72 9.01 33.62 21.38
C VAL A 72 7.98 32.55 21.05
N GLY A 73 7.52 31.82 22.07
CA GLY A 73 6.49 30.81 21.91
C GLY A 73 5.61 30.70 23.15
N THR A 74 4.37 30.25 22.97
CA THR A 74 3.56 29.81 24.12
C THR A 74 4.13 28.50 24.66
N ILE A 75 4.16 28.28 25.97
CA ILE A 75 4.77 27.07 26.55
C ILE A 75 3.82 26.38 27.53
N GLN A 76 3.93 25.05 27.65
CA GLN A 76 3.27 24.33 28.74
C GLN A 76 4.05 24.53 30.04
N ARG A 77 3.38 24.87 31.15
CA ARG A 77 4.05 25.14 32.44
C ARG A 77 4.92 23.99 32.93
N ASN A 78 4.54 22.74 32.67
CA ASN A 78 5.31 21.54 33.02
C ASN A 78 6.62 21.38 32.21
N ARG A 79 6.80 22.14 31.13
CA ARG A 79 8.07 22.18 30.36
C ARG A 79 9.04 23.25 30.87
N ILE A 80 8.65 24.01 31.90
CA ILE A 80 9.51 24.98 32.57
C ILE A 80 10.07 24.30 33.83
N PRO A 81 11.39 24.06 33.92
CA PRO A 81 12.01 23.53 35.13
C PRO A 81 11.75 24.46 36.32
N SER A 82 11.33 23.89 37.45
CA SER A 82 11.04 24.64 38.68
C SER A 82 10.12 25.85 38.47
N CYS A 83 9.06 25.66 37.68
CA CYS A 83 8.09 26.68 37.31
C CYS A 83 7.58 27.48 38.53
N LYS A 84 7.91 28.77 38.58
CA LYS A 84 7.51 29.70 39.67
C LYS A 84 6.14 30.34 39.49
N PHE A 85 5.46 30.08 38.36
CA PHE A 85 4.12 30.62 38.12
C PHE A 85 3.12 30.14 39.16
N ARG A 86 2.21 31.03 39.56
CA ARG A 86 1.12 30.70 40.47
C ARG A 86 0.22 29.61 39.89
N ASN A 87 -0.40 28.83 40.77
CA ASN A 87 -1.30 27.78 40.33
C ASN A 87 -2.64 28.35 39.83
N ASP A 88 -3.43 27.55 39.10
CA ASP A 88 -4.68 28.03 38.53
C ASP A 88 -5.74 28.42 39.58
N GLN A 89 -5.65 27.93 40.83
CA GLN A 89 -6.56 28.29 41.91
C GLN A 89 -6.25 29.69 42.47
N GLU A 90 -4.97 30.01 42.64
CA GLU A 90 -4.48 31.33 43.02
C GLU A 90 -4.79 32.35 41.93
N LEU A 91 -4.49 31.99 40.68
CA LEU A 91 -4.75 32.85 39.53
C LEU A 91 -6.23 33.16 39.37
N LYS A 92 -7.18 32.31 39.80
CA LYS A 92 -8.63 32.61 39.75
C LYS A 92 -8.99 33.90 40.47
N LYS A 93 -8.28 34.25 41.55
CA LYS A 93 -8.53 35.46 42.37
C LYS A 93 -8.07 36.74 41.68
N GLU A 94 -7.10 36.64 40.76
CA GLU A 94 -6.56 37.79 40.04
C GLU A 94 -7.53 38.30 38.95
N PRO A 95 -7.53 39.61 38.64
CA PRO A 95 -8.35 40.16 37.57
C PRO A 95 -7.91 39.67 36.19
N ARG A 96 -8.82 39.80 35.21
CA ARG A 96 -8.49 39.59 33.80
C ARG A 96 -7.48 40.66 33.36
N GLY A 97 -6.44 40.26 32.65
CA GLY A 97 -5.31 41.12 32.30
C GLY A 97 -4.13 41.03 33.25
N PHE A 98 -4.25 40.24 34.33
CA PHE A 98 -3.11 39.96 35.21
C PHE A 98 -1.98 39.26 34.45
N SER A 99 -0.75 39.67 34.75
CA SER A 99 0.46 39.09 34.20
C SER A 99 1.58 39.07 35.23
N GLU A 100 2.44 38.06 35.12
CA GLU A 100 3.66 37.92 35.92
C GLU A 100 4.80 37.41 35.03
N GLU A 101 6.01 37.94 35.25
CA GLU A 101 7.23 37.59 34.52
C GLU A 101 8.30 37.06 35.48
N PHE A 102 9.02 36.02 35.03
CA PHE A 102 10.24 35.55 35.64
C PHE A 102 11.33 35.43 34.59
N SER A 103 12.46 36.09 34.85
CA SER A 103 13.64 36.02 34.01
C SER A 103 14.74 35.23 34.71
N THR A 104 15.48 34.45 33.94
CA THR A 104 16.63 33.68 34.43
C THR A 104 17.71 33.65 33.36
N ASN A 105 18.95 33.50 33.80
CA ASN A 105 20.02 33.06 32.92
C ASN A 105 20.03 31.53 32.91
N PHE A 106 19.99 30.92 31.72
CA PHE A 106 20.05 29.48 31.55
C PHE A 106 21.01 29.16 30.41
N GLU A 107 22.06 28.37 30.68
CA GLU A 107 23.16 28.09 29.73
C GLU A 107 23.77 29.37 29.09
N SER A 108 23.98 30.42 29.90
CA SER A 108 24.49 31.73 29.47
C SER A 108 23.56 32.51 28.54
N VAL A 109 22.28 32.16 28.46
CA VAL A 109 21.25 32.87 27.70
C VAL A 109 20.22 33.45 28.65
N ASP A 110 19.93 34.75 28.50
CA ASP A 110 18.86 35.41 29.25
C ASP A 110 17.51 35.05 28.63
N ILE A 111 16.66 34.42 29.44
CA ILE A 111 15.36 33.93 29.03
C ILE A 111 14.30 34.49 29.96
N SER A 112 13.22 35.01 29.35
CA SER A 112 12.04 35.48 30.04
C SER A 112 10.90 34.47 29.88
N THR A 113 10.21 34.20 31.00
CA THR A 113 8.96 33.45 31.02
C THR A 113 7.86 34.35 31.56
N GLY A 114 6.79 34.52 30.77
CA GLY A 114 5.66 35.39 31.15
C GLY A 114 4.35 34.60 31.20
N LEU A 115 3.54 34.82 32.22
CA LEU A 115 2.18 34.31 32.31
C LEU A 115 1.20 35.45 32.07
N TYR A 116 0.18 35.20 31.25
CA TYR A 116 -0.93 36.12 31.01
C TYR A 116 -2.28 35.47 31.28
N LYS A 117 -3.11 36.12 32.09
CA LYS A 117 -4.48 35.70 32.38
C LYS A 117 -5.49 36.49 31.54
N ASP A 118 -6.12 35.80 30.60
CA ASP A 118 -7.29 36.33 29.86
C ASP A 118 -8.51 35.40 30.08
N ASN A 119 -9.13 34.88 29.01
CA ASN A 119 -10.14 33.82 29.12
C ASN A 119 -9.54 32.49 29.60
N SER A 120 -8.27 32.26 29.27
CA SER A 120 -7.46 31.14 29.70
C SER A 120 -6.09 31.65 30.13
N ASN A 121 -5.42 30.92 31.02
CA ASN A 121 -4.07 31.26 31.44
C ASN A 121 -3.07 30.74 30.41
N VAL A 122 -2.26 31.62 29.84
CA VAL A 122 -1.26 31.29 28.81
C VAL A 122 0.11 31.67 29.32
N ALA A 123 1.07 30.74 29.24
CA ALA A 123 2.47 30.99 29.53
C ALA A 123 3.25 31.18 28.23
N PHE A 124 4.24 32.04 28.25
CA PHE A 124 5.13 32.40 27.16
C PHE A 124 6.58 32.17 27.57
N LEU A 125 7.41 31.82 26.60
CA LEU A 125 8.86 31.70 26.71
C LEU A 125 9.46 32.58 25.61
N SER A 126 10.35 33.51 25.97
CA SER A 126 11.00 34.42 25.03
C SER A 126 12.47 34.65 25.36
N THR A 127 13.25 34.91 24.32
CA THR A 127 14.66 35.32 24.42
C THR A 127 14.88 36.81 24.13
N PHE A 128 13.83 37.60 23.90
CA PHE A 128 13.97 39.02 23.52
C PHE A 128 12.85 39.96 23.97
N VAL A 129 11.70 39.45 24.41
CA VAL A 129 10.57 40.29 24.84
C VAL A 129 9.97 39.76 26.14
N GLY A 130 9.78 40.67 27.09
CA GLY A 130 9.18 40.39 28.41
C GLY A 130 7.79 41.00 28.57
N GLU A 131 7.44 41.34 29.80
CA GLU A 131 6.14 41.89 30.15
C GLU A 131 5.97 43.35 29.74
N MET A 132 7.04 44.15 29.84
CA MET A 132 7.01 45.59 29.63
C MET A 132 7.44 46.00 28.20
N PRO A 133 6.91 47.11 27.65
CA PRO A 133 5.85 47.96 28.21
C PRO A 133 4.45 47.32 28.08
N LYS A 134 3.60 47.50 29.09
CA LYS A 134 2.19 47.09 29.01
C LYS A 134 1.40 48.04 28.12
N SER A 135 0.53 47.46 27.31
CA SER A 135 -0.45 48.17 26.48
C SER A 135 -1.86 47.82 26.94
N GLU A 136 -2.86 48.59 26.54
CA GLU A 136 -4.26 48.22 26.75
C GLU A 136 -4.87 47.65 25.47
N VAL A 137 -5.58 46.53 25.58
CA VAL A 137 -6.28 45.90 24.45
C VAL A 137 -7.77 45.79 24.72
N ARG A 138 -8.57 46.14 23.70
CA ARG A 138 -10.03 46.01 23.75
C ARG A 138 -10.42 44.53 23.64
N ARG A 139 -11.12 44.00 24.64
CA ARG A 139 -11.56 42.60 24.71
C ARG A 139 -13.04 42.50 25.05
N PHE A 140 -13.74 41.56 24.43
CA PHE A 140 -15.13 41.28 24.80
C PHE A 140 -15.19 40.45 26.08
N ASP A 141 -15.99 40.89 27.05
CA ASP A 141 -16.28 40.14 28.27
C ASP A 141 -17.64 39.44 28.12
N ARG A 142 -17.64 38.11 28.11
CA ARG A 142 -18.87 37.31 27.96
C ARG A 142 -19.83 37.47 29.14
N LYS A 143 -19.33 37.73 30.35
CA LYS A 143 -20.15 37.92 31.55
C LYS A 143 -20.83 39.28 31.54
N LYS A 144 -20.08 40.32 31.16
CA LYS A 144 -20.59 41.70 31.09
C LYS A 144 -21.25 42.07 29.75
N LYS A 145 -21.15 41.18 28.74
CA LYS A 145 -21.64 41.38 27.35
C LYS A 145 -21.19 42.69 26.71
N GLN A 146 -20.04 43.21 27.10
CA GLN A 146 -19.49 44.47 26.61
C GLN A 146 -17.98 44.35 26.36
N HIS A 147 -17.44 45.31 25.61
CA HIS A 147 -16.00 45.43 25.46
C HIS A 147 -15.40 46.16 26.68
N ILE A 148 -14.33 45.59 27.22
CA ILE A 148 -13.53 46.16 28.31
C ILE A 148 -12.10 46.37 27.83
N MET A 149 -11.41 47.36 28.42
CA MET A 149 -9.98 47.54 28.24
C MET A 149 -9.26 46.64 29.25
N VAL A 150 -8.30 45.86 28.75
CA VAL A 150 -7.56 44.88 29.55
C VAL A 150 -6.07 45.15 29.36
N PRO A 151 -5.27 45.24 30.44
CA PRO A 151 -3.83 45.29 30.34
C PRO A 151 -3.29 44.08 29.55
N CYS A 152 -2.32 44.35 28.67
CA CYS A 152 -1.70 43.37 27.79
C CYS A 152 -0.19 43.54 27.82
N PRO A 153 0.55 42.51 28.28
CA PRO A 153 2.01 42.49 28.24
C PRO A 153 2.56 42.64 26.81
N ALA A 154 3.77 43.19 26.70
CA ALA A 154 4.48 43.33 25.42
C ALA A 154 4.64 41.98 24.71
N VAL A 155 5.06 40.93 25.42
CA VAL A 155 5.21 39.57 24.88
C VAL A 155 3.93 39.05 24.21
N VAL A 156 2.76 39.34 24.77
CA VAL A 156 1.46 38.91 24.22
C VAL A 156 1.13 39.67 22.93
N SER A 157 1.38 40.98 22.92
CA SER A 157 1.15 41.82 21.75
C SER A 157 2.08 41.42 20.59
N VAL A 158 3.37 41.23 20.89
CA VAL A 158 4.39 40.80 19.94
C VAL A 158 4.10 39.39 19.40
N TYR A 159 3.69 38.45 20.26
CA TYR A 159 3.34 37.10 19.81
C TYR A 159 2.12 37.11 18.87
N ASN A 160 1.03 37.75 19.28
CA ASN A 160 -0.21 37.74 18.50
C ASN A 160 -0.10 38.46 17.16
N SER A 161 0.69 39.53 17.07
CA SER A 161 0.93 40.25 15.82
C SER A 161 1.64 39.40 14.76
N HIS A 162 2.47 38.45 15.18
CA HIS A 162 3.25 37.60 14.26
C HIS A 162 2.58 36.25 14.01
N MET A 163 2.02 35.62 15.04
CA MET A 163 1.26 34.36 14.91
C MET A 163 0.00 34.51 14.06
N GLY A 164 -0.59 35.71 14.02
CA GLY A 164 -1.74 36.00 13.15
C GLY A 164 -1.47 35.73 11.66
N ASN A 165 -0.22 35.62 11.22
CA ASN A 165 0.09 35.19 9.85
C ASN A 165 -0.19 33.70 9.61
N VAL A 166 0.07 32.83 10.59
CA VAL A 166 -0.25 31.39 10.52
C VAL A 166 -1.76 31.21 10.50
N ASP A 167 -2.45 31.88 11.43
CA ASP A 167 -3.93 31.89 11.47
C ASP A 167 -4.54 32.43 10.17
N LEU A 168 -3.88 33.42 9.54
CA LEU A 168 -4.34 33.98 8.28
C LEU A 168 -4.19 32.98 7.12
N LEU A 169 -3.11 32.20 7.08
CA LEU A 169 -2.96 31.10 6.11
C LEU A 169 -4.07 30.07 6.30
N ASP A 170 -4.26 29.58 7.52
CA ASP A 170 -5.30 28.58 7.84
C ASP A 170 -6.70 29.10 7.51
N SER A 171 -6.96 30.37 7.82
CA SER A 171 -8.20 31.05 7.47
C SER A 171 -8.39 31.14 5.95
N ASN A 172 -7.34 31.49 5.20
CA ASN A 172 -7.38 31.56 3.74
C ASN A 172 -7.61 30.18 3.10
N ILE A 173 -7.01 29.12 3.64
CA ILE A 173 -7.28 27.74 3.22
C ILE A 173 -8.75 27.41 3.52
N GLY A 174 -9.21 27.67 4.75
CA GLY A 174 -10.55 27.34 5.22
C GLY A 174 -11.70 27.98 4.42
N ARG A 175 -11.52 29.20 3.88
CA ARG A 175 -12.54 29.92 3.11
C ARG A 175 -12.97 29.19 1.84
N HIS A 176 -12.00 28.64 1.10
CA HIS A 176 -12.23 28.04 -0.22
C HIS A 176 -11.65 26.63 -0.35
N HIS A 177 -11.46 25.93 0.78
CA HIS A 177 -10.82 24.61 0.83
C HIS A 177 -11.43 23.62 -0.18
N ILE A 178 -10.57 22.89 -0.91
CA ILE A 178 -11.01 21.84 -1.82
C ILE A 178 -11.53 20.65 -1.01
N LYS A 179 -12.86 20.51 -0.95
CA LYS A 179 -13.54 19.41 -0.24
C LYS A 179 -13.81 18.23 -1.15
N VAL A 180 -12.75 17.54 -1.58
CA VAL A 180 -12.91 16.27 -2.31
C VAL A 180 -13.01 15.11 -1.31
N ARG A 181 -14.13 14.40 -1.37
CA ARG A 181 -14.34 13.19 -0.57
C ARG A 181 -13.58 12.04 -1.21
N SER A 182 -12.45 11.68 -0.61
CA SER A 182 -11.69 10.48 -0.97
C SER A 182 -11.53 9.57 0.25
N LYS A 183 -11.56 8.25 0.00
CA LYS A 183 -11.15 7.24 0.98
C LYS A 183 -9.62 7.14 1.08
N ARG A 184 -8.89 7.69 0.11
CA ARG A 184 -7.42 7.72 0.08
C ARG A 184 -6.91 8.95 0.83
N TRP A 185 -6.18 8.75 1.92
CA TRP A 185 -5.77 9.82 2.83
C TRP A 185 -4.84 10.84 2.16
N TYR A 186 -3.94 10.40 1.28
CA TYR A 186 -2.99 11.25 0.55
C TYR A 186 -3.68 12.26 -0.38
N MET A 187 -4.90 11.98 -0.85
CA MET A 187 -5.65 12.95 -1.65
C MET A 187 -6.00 14.20 -0.82
N ARG A 188 -6.17 14.07 0.49
CA ARG A 188 -6.35 15.23 1.38
C ARG A 188 -5.09 16.08 1.45
N LEU A 189 -3.91 15.44 1.51
CA LEU A 189 -2.63 16.16 1.45
C LEU A 189 -2.46 16.85 0.10
N PHE A 190 -2.68 16.13 -1.02
CA PHE A 190 -2.58 16.71 -2.35
C PHE A 190 -3.45 17.96 -2.50
N PHE A 191 -4.73 17.88 -2.15
CA PHE A 191 -5.63 19.03 -2.26
C PHE A 191 -5.30 20.16 -1.28
N HIS A 192 -4.78 19.83 -0.10
CA HIS A 192 -4.25 20.83 0.82
C HIS A 192 -3.03 21.56 0.23
N LEU A 193 -2.10 20.84 -0.41
CA LEU A 193 -0.96 21.44 -1.09
C LEU A 193 -1.40 22.32 -2.27
N VAL A 194 -2.39 21.89 -3.05
CA VAL A 194 -2.98 22.72 -4.12
C VAL A 194 -3.60 24.00 -3.53
N ASP A 195 -4.35 23.91 -2.42
CA ASP A 195 -4.88 25.08 -1.72
C ASP A 195 -3.76 26.04 -1.30
N THR A 196 -2.69 25.51 -0.69
CA THR A 196 -1.51 26.29 -0.26
C THR A 196 -0.81 26.98 -1.44
N ILE A 197 -0.62 26.27 -2.57
CA ILE A 197 -0.02 26.83 -3.79
C ILE A 197 -0.85 27.98 -4.33
N VAL A 198 -2.18 27.80 -4.44
CA VAL A 198 -3.09 28.84 -4.95
C VAL A 198 -3.05 30.08 -4.04
N ILE A 199 -3.01 29.90 -2.72
CA ILE A 199 -2.93 31.01 -1.77
C ILE A 199 -1.59 31.73 -1.86
N ASN A 200 -0.48 31.00 -1.93
CA ASN A 200 0.84 31.59 -2.12
C ASN A 200 0.91 32.39 -3.43
N ALA A 201 0.38 31.85 -4.53
CA ALA A 201 0.31 32.55 -5.81
C ALA A 201 -0.54 33.84 -5.72
N TRP A 202 -1.69 33.78 -5.04
CA TRP A 202 -2.53 34.96 -4.82
C TRP A 202 -1.84 36.03 -3.94
N ILE A 203 -1.09 35.61 -2.92
CA ILE A 203 -0.30 36.53 -2.07
C ILE A 203 0.79 37.21 -2.91
N LEU A 204 1.50 36.47 -3.75
CA LEU A 204 2.52 37.02 -4.65
C LEU A 204 1.90 38.00 -5.65
N TYR A 205 0.77 37.64 -6.26
CA TYR A 205 0.02 38.53 -7.15
C TYR A 205 -0.35 39.85 -6.46
N ARG A 206 -0.88 39.80 -5.23
CA ARG A 206 -1.22 40.99 -4.45
C ARG A 206 0.00 41.83 -4.09
N ARG A 207 1.16 41.21 -3.90
CA ARG A 207 2.42 41.92 -3.67
C ARG A 207 2.88 42.64 -4.94
N MET A 208 2.86 41.97 -6.08
CA MET A 208 3.21 42.56 -7.37
C MET A 208 2.30 43.74 -7.74
N LEU A 209 1.00 43.67 -7.45
CA LEU A 209 0.08 44.81 -7.68
C LEU A 209 0.49 46.05 -6.87
N LYS A 210 0.92 45.86 -5.61
CA LYS A 210 1.40 46.97 -4.78
C LYS A 210 2.71 47.57 -5.27
N GLU A 211 3.58 46.76 -5.85
CA GLU A 211 4.88 47.21 -6.38
C GLU A 211 4.78 47.88 -7.75
N THR A 212 3.70 47.62 -8.51
CA THR A 212 3.52 48.13 -9.89
C THR A 212 2.56 49.33 -10.01
N ASP A 213 2.14 49.91 -8.87
CA ASP A 213 1.21 51.05 -8.76
C ASP A 213 -0.07 50.95 -9.60
N ARG A 214 -0.47 49.71 -9.95
CA ARG A 214 -1.68 49.43 -10.71
C ARG A 214 -2.90 49.55 -9.80
N THR A 215 -3.82 50.42 -10.19
CA THR A 215 -5.09 50.72 -9.49
C THR A 215 -6.19 49.69 -9.74
N ASP A 216 -5.85 48.52 -10.31
CA ASP A 216 -6.81 47.45 -10.56
C ASP A 216 -7.50 47.04 -9.25
N PRO A 217 -8.84 46.85 -9.24
CA PRO A 217 -9.55 46.41 -8.05
C PRO A 217 -8.91 45.15 -7.50
N SER A 218 -8.56 45.14 -6.20
CA SER A 218 -7.86 44.00 -5.62
C SER A 218 -8.69 42.73 -5.85
N MET A 219 -8.19 41.84 -6.70
CA MET A 219 -8.90 40.63 -7.07
C MET A 219 -9.11 39.77 -5.82
N THR A 220 -10.37 39.46 -5.53
CA THR A 220 -10.71 38.60 -4.38
C THR A 220 -10.07 37.22 -4.56
N GLN A 221 -9.74 36.56 -3.45
CA GLN A 221 -9.16 35.20 -3.48
C GLN A 221 -10.01 34.23 -4.31
N LYS A 222 -11.34 34.35 -4.23
CA LYS A 222 -12.28 33.55 -5.03
C LYS A 222 -12.12 33.79 -6.53
N MET A 223 -12.09 35.06 -6.95
CA MET A 223 -11.95 35.43 -8.36
C MET A 223 -10.61 34.97 -8.92
N PHE A 224 -9.51 35.18 -8.19
CA PHE A 224 -8.18 34.71 -8.58
C PHE A 224 -8.17 33.21 -8.82
N ARG A 225 -8.77 32.45 -7.90
CA ARG A 225 -8.88 31.00 -8.01
C ARG A 225 -9.72 30.56 -9.21
N THR A 226 -10.83 31.23 -9.48
CA THR A 226 -11.70 30.94 -10.64
C THR A 226 -10.96 31.16 -11.95
N ILE A 227 -10.31 32.31 -12.11
CA ILE A 227 -9.54 32.64 -13.33
C ILE A 227 -8.38 31.65 -13.52
N LEU A 228 -7.66 31.33 -12.45
CA LEU A 228 -6.59 30.34 -12.50
C LEU A 228 -7.11 28.97 -12.96
N ALA A 229 -8.23 28.50 -12.42
CA ALA A 229 -8.84 27.24 -12.82
C ALA A 229 -9.27 27.24 -14.29
N GLU A 230 -9.96 28.30 -14.74
CA GLU A 230 -10.39 28.45 -16.15
C GLU A 230 -9.19 28.47 -17.10
N THR A 231 -8.13 29.19 -16.73
CA THR A 231 -6.91 29.30 -17.54
C THR A 231 -6.21 27.95 -17.64
N LEU A 232 -6.05 27.23 -16.53
CA LEU A 232 -5.45 25.89 -16.53
C LEU A 232 -6.29 24.87 -17.31
N CYS A 233 -7.62 24.99 -17.30
CA CYS A 233 -8.49 24.16 -18.13
C CYS A 233 -8.35 24.44 -19.62
N ARG A 234 -7.91 25.64 -20.02
CA ARG A 234 -7.71 26.03 -21.44
C ARG A 234 -6.31 25.72 -21.98
N ILE A 235 -5.31 25.57 -21.10
CA ILE A 235 -3.90 25.33 -21.48
C ILE A 235 -3.56 23.83 -21.60
N GLY A 236 -4.40 22.93 -21.06
CA GLY A 236 -4.22 21.48 -21.21
C GLY A 236 -4.58 20.96 -22.61
N PRO A 237 -4.09 19.77 -23.02
CA PRO A 237 -4.59 19.12 -24.23
C PRO A 237 -6.11 18.99 -24.15
N GLU A 238 -6.82 19.24 -25.26
CA GLU A 238 -8.27 19.09 -25.33
C GLU A 238 -8.68 17.71 -24.80
N LEU A 239 -9.26 17.70 -23.60
CA LEU A 239 -9.85 16.50 -23.04
C LEU A 239 -11.08 16.20 -23.90
N LYS A 240 -10.97 15.21 -24.81
CA LYS A 240 -12.10 14.72 -25.62
C LYS A 240 -13.32 14.57 -24.71
N GLU A 241 -14.37 15.32 -25.03
CA GLU A 241 -15.64 15.23 -24.32
C GLU A 241 -16.13 13.78 -24.34
N ARG A 242 -16.18 13.14 -23.17
CA ARG A 242 -17.00 11.94 -22.99
C ARG A 242 -18.45 12.41 -22.93
N GLY A 243 -19.07 12.55 -24.10
CA GLY A 243 -20.31 13.30 -24.27
C GLY A 243 -21.57 12.68 -23.67
N ARG A 244 -22.58 13.55 -23.48
CA ARG A 244 -23.83 13.53 -24.27
C ARG A 244 -24.18 15.00 -24.63
N PRO A 245 -24.56 15.33 -25.87
CA PRO A 245 -25.06 16.68 -26.19
C PRO A 245 -26.40 16.87 -25.47
N SER A 246 -26.54 17.94 -24.69
CA SER A 246 -27.83 18.36 -24.16
C SER A 246 -28.44 19.40 -25.12
N THR A 247 -29.38 18.96 -25.95
CA THR A 247 -30.32 19.84 -26.64
C THR A 247 -31.44 20.22 -25.68
N SER A 248 -31.34 21.38 -25.00
CA SER A 248 -32.48 22.20 -24.56
C SER A 248 -32.01 23.42 -23.75
N ASP A 249 -32.53 24.59 -24.14
CA ASP A 249 -32.35 25.93 -23.61
C ASP A 249 -32.72 26.13 -22.10
N PRO A 250 -32.43 27.31 -21.50
CA PRO A 250 -31.97 27.41 -20.12
C PRO A 250 -33.04 27.82 -19.08
N ILE A 251 -32.73 27.44 -17.83
CA ILE A 251 -33.17 27.95 -16.51
C ILE A 251 -34.58 27.53 -16.02
N GLU A 252 -34.62 26.76 -14.91
CA GLU A 252 -35.20 27.27 -13.66
C GLU A 252 -34.78 26.49 -12.38
N THR A 253 -34.29 27.28 -11.42
CA THR A 253 -34.33 27.16 -9.95
C THR A 253 -34.01 25.85 -9.19
N LYS A 254 -32.91 25.96 -8.41
CA LYS A 254 -32.60 25.34 -7.11
C LYS A 254 -33.61 24.32 -6.55
N ARG A 255 -33.19 23.05 -6.47
CA ARG A 255 -33.68 22.14 -5.43
C ARG A 255 -32.75 22.11 -4.22
N ILE A 256 -33.36 22.34 -3.07
CA ILE A 256 -32.80 22.42 -1.73
C ILE A 256 -31.96 21.18 -1.40
N LYS A 257 -30.77 21.39 -0.80
CA LYS A 257 -29.94 20.31 -0.25
C LYS A 257 -30.71 19.60 0.86
N HIS A 258 -31.03 18.33 0.68
CA HIS A 258 -31.47 17.48 1.79
C HIS A 258 -30.34 17.44 2.85
N LYS A 259 -30.68 17.77 4.10
CA LYS A 259 -29.84 17.53 5.28
C LYS A 259 -29.47 16.05 5.27
N GLY A 260 -28.18 15.74 5.37
CA GLY A 260 -27.70 14.37 5.51
C GLY A 260 -28.36 13.71 6.72
N TYR A 261 -28.94 12.53 6.52
CA TYR A 261 -29.48 11.73 7.61
C TYR A 261 -28.37 11.42 8.63
N SER A 262 -28.71 11.46 9.91
CA SER A 262 -27.83 11.03 11.00
C SER A 262 -27.46 9.56 10.81
N LEU A 263 -26.17 9.24 10.90
CA LEU A 263 -25.70 7.86 10.94
C LEU A 263 -26.41 7.10 12.09
N PRO A 264 -26.89 5.87 11.87
CA PRO A 264 -27.41 5.05 12.95
C PRO A 264 -26.37 4.83 14.05
N ARG A 265 -26.84 4.54 15.26
CA ARG A 265 -25.98 4.27 16.42
C ARG A 265 -25.04 3.09 16.17
N LYS A 266 -23.91 3.09 16.89
CA LYS A 266 -22.74 2.23 16.61
C LYS A 266 -23.03 0.74 16.89
N ASP A 267 -23.86 0.47 17.88
CA ASP A 267 -24.47 -0.82 18.21
C ASP A 267 -25.26 -1.43 17.04
N VAL A 268 -26.12 -0.64 16.39
CA VAL A 268 -26.92 -1.08 15.23
C VAL A 268 -26.04 -1.39 14.01
N ARG A 269 -24.96 -0.62 13.83
CA ARG A 269 -24.01 -0.81 12.71
C ARG A 269 -23.07 -1.99 12.89
N LEU A 270 -22.89 -2.46 14.12
CA LEU A 270 -21.94 -3.52 14.47
C LEU A 270 -22.64 -4.81 14.89
N ASP A 271 -23.97 -4.86 14.83
CA ASP A 271 -24.70 -6.11 15.02
C ASP A 271 -24.35 -7.06 13.85
N PRO A 272 -23.97 -8.32 14.13
CA PRO A 272 -23.57 -9.28 13.10
C PRO A 272 -24.77 -9.93 12.36
N PHE A 273 -25.99 -9.44 12.53
CA PHE A 273 -27.23 -10.09 12.06
C PHE A 273 -28.05 -9.27 11.05
N ASN A 274 -28.02 -7.93 11.06
CA ASN A 274 -29.03 -7.10 10.36
C ASN A 274 -28.56 -6.26 9.16
N HIS A 275 -27.28 -6.24 8.83
CA HIS A 275 -26.74 -5.44 7.70
C HIS A 275 -26.04 -6.24 6.60
N TRP A 276 -26.20 -7.57 6.58
CA TRP A 276 -25.78 -8.34 5.41
C TRP A 276 -26.73 -8.08 4.24
N PRO A 277 -26.22 -7.80 3.03
CA PRO A 277 -27.06 -7.79 1.84
C PRO A 277 -27.70 -9.18 1.69
N ILE A 278 -29.01 -9.25 1.80
CA ILE A 278 -29.77 -10.49 1.58
C ILE A 278 -29.95 -10.63 0.06
N TRP A 279 -29.53 -11.78 -0.47
CA TRP A 279 -29.73 -12.12 -1.88
C TRP A 279 -31.22 -12.12 -2.20
N ASN A 280 -31.65 -11.25 -3.12
CA ASN A 280 -33.04 -11.22 -3.56
C ASN A 280 -33.15 -10.79 -5.02
N ALA A 281 -33.81 -11.62 -5.83
CA ALA A 281 -34.07 -11.36 -7.23
C ALA A 281 -35.08 -10.23 -7.46
N LYS A 282 -35.86 -9.85 -6.44
CA LYS A 282 -36.88 -8.78 -6.50
C LYS A 282 -36.56 -7.67 -5.50
N ARG A 283 -36.98 -6.43 -5.82
CA ARG A 283 -36.85 -5.27 -4.94
C ARG A 283 -37.63 -5.51 -3.65
N THR A 284 -36.96 -5.47 -2.51
CA THR A 284 -37.61 -5.45 -1.19
C THR A 284 -37.41 -4.12 -0.49
N THR A 285 -38.40 -3.70 0.29
CA THR A 285 -38.30 -2.55 1.19
C THR A 285 -37.35 -2.87 2.34
N CYS A 286 -36.51 -1.90 2.72
CA CYS A 286 -35.64 -2.01 3.87
C CYS A 286 -36.46 -2.38 5.13
N LYS A 287 -35.98 -3.37 5.89
CA LYS A 287 -36.66 -3.84 7.12
C LYS A 287 -36.67 -2.83 8.27
N ASN A 288 -36.00 -1.68 8.14
CA ASN A 288 -36.07 -0.62 9.15
C ASN A 288 -37.43 0.10 9.04
N PRO A 289 -38.24 0.16 10.13
CA PRO A 289 -39.62 0.65 10.11
C PRO A 289 -39.82 2.06 9.54
N ASN A 290 -38.77 2.88 9.48
CA ASN A 290 -38.82 4.26 8.95
C ASN A 290 -38.02 4.45 7.63
N CYS A 291 -37.48 3.39 7.06
CA CYS A 291 -36.65 3.47 5.85
C CYS A 291 -37.47 3.17 4.60
N LYS A 292 -37.66 4.17 3.74
CA LYS A 292 -38.30 4.02 2.42
C LYS A 292 -37.36 3.51 1.33
N GLY A 293 -36.13 3.12 1.71
CA GLY A 293 -35.12 2.61 0.77
C GLY A 293 -35.43 1.18 0.35
N TYR A 294 -35.14 0.85 -0.92
CA TYR A 294 -35.23 -0.51 -1.43
C TYR A 294 -33.85 -1.16 -1.45
N THR A 295 -33.77 -2.43 -1.07
CA THR A 295 -32.56 -3.25 -1.19
C THR A 295 -32.81 -4.32 -2.24
N TYR A 296 -31.90 -4.43 -3.21
CA TYR A 296 -31.81 -5.57 -4.11
C TYR A 296 -30.36 -5.77 -4.54
N VAL A 297 -29.95 -7.03 -4.63
CA VAL A 297 -28.69 -7.44 -5.27
C VAL A 297 -29.08 -8.40 -6.38
N ILE A 298 -28.99 -7.95 -7.64
CA ILE A 298 -29.26 -8.80 -8.79
C ILE A 298 -27.95 -9.48 -9.18
N ALA A 299 -27.94 -10.80 -9.04
CA ALA A 299 -26.85 -11.68 -9.43
C ALA A 299 -26.98 -12.10 -10.91
N ALA A 300 -27.23 -11.18 -11.83
CA ALA A 300 -27.53 -11.53 -13.23
C ALA A 300 -26.39 -12.33 -13.91
N ASP A 301 -25.17 -12.18 -13.40
CA ASP A 301 -23.97 -12.76 -13.98
C ASP A 301 -23.29 -13.80 -13.08
N VAL A 302 -23.85 -14.09 -11.90
CA VAL A 302 -23.32 -15.14 -11.03
C VAL A 302 -23.57 -16.50 -11.67
N GLY A 303 -22.53 -17.34 -11.71
CA GLY A 303 -22.54 -18.64 -12.38
C GLY A 303 -22.16 -18.59 -13.87
N LYS A 304 -22.06 -17.41 -14.48
CA LYS A 304 -21.59 -17.27 -15.87
C LYS A 304 -20.05 -17.23 -15.94
N PRO A 305 -19.45 -17.64 -17.07
CA PRO A 305 -18.01 -17.53 -17.28
C PRO A 305 -17.50 -16.07 -17.21
N LYS A 306 -16.47 -15.83 -16.38
CA LYS A 306 -15.89 -14.49 -16.19
C LYS A 306 -15.42 -13.85 -17.50
N ALA A 307 -14.79 -14.64 -18.37
CA ALA A 307 -14.24 -14.17 -19.65
C ALA A 307 -15.35 -13.59 -20.55
N GLU A 308 -16.46 -14.31 -20.71
CA GLU A 308 -17.58 -13.90 -21.56
C GLU A 308 -18.25 -12.63 -21.03
N VAL A 309 -18.52 -12.58 -19.72
CA VAL A 309 -19.14 -11.41 -19.08
C VAL A 309 -18.24 -10.18 -19.19
N ALA A 310 -16.92 -10.34 -19.01
CA ALA A 310 -15.95 -9.25 -19.14
C ALA A 310 -15.90 -8.69 -20.56
N ALA A 311 -15.79 -9.56 -21.58
CA ALA A 311 -15.76 -9.16 -22.99
C ALA A 311 -17.06 -8.45 -23.40
N ALA A 312 -18.22 -9.03 -23.06
CA ALA A 312 -19.52 -8.44 -23.33
C ALA A 312 -19.66 -7.04 -22.69
N HIS A 313 -19.19 -6.88 -21.46
CA HIS A 313 -19.23 -5.58 -20.77
C HIS A 313 -18.34 -4.54 -21.44
N ILE A 314 -17.10 -4.89 -21.79
CA ILE A 314 -16.13 -3.97 -22.40
C ILE A 314 -16.58 -3.54 -23.80
N ASN A 315 -16.96 -4.49 -24.66
CA ASN A 315 -17.40 -4.22 -26.03
C ASN A 315 -18.67 -3.35 -26.06
N LYS A 316 -19.58 -3.54 -25.10
CA LYS A 316 -20.75 -2.68 -24.94
C LYS A 316 -20.41 -1.27 -24.47
N ARG A 317 -19.38 -1.14 -23.61
CA ARG A 317 -19.05 0.12 -22.93
C ARG A 317 -18.14 1.03 -23.75
N ILE A 318 -17.22 0.45 -24.53
CA ILE A 318 -16.18 1.18 -25.27
C ILE A 318 -16.40 0.92 -26.76
N ALA A 319 -16.90 1.94 -27.48
CA ALA A 319 -17.11 1.86 -28.92
C ALA A 319 -15.79 1.60 -29.66
N GLY A 320 -15.81 0.67 -30.62
CA GLY A 320 -14.65 0.27 -31.41
C GLY A 320 -13.75 -0.80 -30.74
N CYS A 321 -14.04 -1.22 -29.51
CA CYS A 321 -13.32 -2.33 -28.88
C CYS A 321 -13.86 -3.69 -29.33
N ASN A 322 -12.97 -4.66 -29.58
CA ASN A 322 -13.31 -6.03 -29.98
C ASN A 322 -12.58 -7.05 -29.10
N VAL A 323 -13.04 -7.21 -27.86
CA VAL A 323 -12.53 -8.23 -26.93
C VAL A 323 -13.14 -9.58 -27.28
N ILE A 324 -12.29 -10.58 -27.54
CA ILE A 324 -12.66 -11.96 -27.82
C ILE A 324 -12.45 -12.80 -26.54
N PRO A 325 -13.51 -13.35 -25.92
CA PRO A 325 -13.37 -14.13 -24.69
C PRO A 325 -12.94 -15.57 -24.95
N HIS A 326 -12.13 -16.12 -24.06
CA HIS A 326 -11.80 -17.55 -24.01
C HIS A 326 -12.07 -18.09 -22.61
N TYR A 327 -13.09 -18.94 -22.45
CA TYR A 327 -13.35 -19.67 -21.20
C TYR A 327 -12.60 -21.00 -21.20
N LYS A 328 -11.27 -20.92 -21.08
CA LYS A 328 -10.35 -22.07 -21.05
C LYS A 328 -9.20 -21.81 -20.08
N LYS A 329 -8.50 -22.86 -19.69
CA LYS A 329 -7.23 -22.72 -18.98
C LYS A 329 -6.14 -22.35 -19.98
N ILE A 330 -5.11 -21.64 -19.53
CA ILE A 330 -3.97 -21.25 -20.39
C ILE A 330 -3.24 -22.47 -20.95
N GLN A 331 -3.24 -23.58 -20.19
CA GLN A 331 -2.65 -24.86 -20.56
C GLN A 331 -3.39 -25.60 -21.68
N ASP A 332 -4.63 -25.19 -21.98
CA ASP A 332 -5.44 -25.81 -23.05
C ASP A 332 -5.05 -25.25 -24.45
N PHE A 333 -4.14 -24.27 -24.49
CA PHE A 333 -3.64 -23.66 -25.71
C PHE A 333 -2.20 -24.07 -25.96
N ASP A 334 -1.89 -24.32 -27.24
CA ASP A 334 -0.56 -24.61 -27.71
C ASP A 334 0.19 -23.34 -28.16
N GLU A 335 1.40 -23.55 -28.62
CA GLU A 335 2.28 -22.52 -29.13
C GLU A 335 1.68 -21.68 -30.27
N SER A 336 0.94 -22.34 -31.17
CA SER A 336 0.32 -21.72 -32.34
C SER A 336 -0.68 -20.63 -31.95
N PHE A 337 -1.34 -20.78 -30.79
CA PHE A 337 -2.24 -19.78 -30.26
C PHE A 337 -1.47 -18.55 -29.76
N TYR A 338 -0.41 -18.76 -28.98
CA TYR A 338 0.34 -17.67 -28.36
C TYR A 338 1.16 -16.86 -29.37
N ARG A 339 1.61 -17.48 -30.47
CA ARG A 339 2.30 -16.80 -31.58
C ARG A 339 1.46 -15.73 -32.29
N LYS A 340 0.14 -15.71 -32.10
CA LYS A 340 -0.76 -14.72 -32.72
C LYS A 340 -0.69 -13.34 -32.04
N PHE A 341 -0.07 -13.24 -30.87
CA PHE A 341 -0.07 -12.02 -30.07
C PHE A 341 1.27 -11.30 -30.13
N HIS A 342 1.23 -9.97 -30.24
CA HIS A 342 2.43 -9.13 -30.18
C HIS A 342 2.93 -8.90 -28.75
N ILE A 343 2.01 -8.83 -27.77
CA ILE A 343 2.30 -8.56 -26.36
C ILE A 343 1.32 -9.38 -25.51
N ILE A 344 1.81 -9.98 -24.42
CA ILE A 344 0.98 -10.70 -23.45
C ILE A 344 0.99 -9.99 -22.10
N VAL A 345 -0.18 -9.88 -21.48
CA VAL A 345 -0.35 -9.30 -20.13
C VAL A 345 -0.97 -10.32 -19.20
N CYS A 346 -0.32 -10.57 -18.08
CA CYS A 346 -0.72 -11.55 -17.08
C CYS A 346 -1.27 -10.85 -15.83
N GLY A 347 -2.46 -11.29 -15.41
CA GLY A 347 -3.08 -10.96 -14.12
C GLY A 347 -3.44 -12.24 -13.37
N LEU A 348 -2.51 -13.20 -13.36
CA LEU A 348 -2.71 -14.55 -12.84
C LEU A 348 -2.69 -14.56 -11.30
N ASP A 349 -3.30 -15.57 -10.69
CA ASP A 349 -3.40 -15.72 -9.22
C ASP A 349 -2.52 -16.87 -8.69
N SER A 350 -1.81 -17.58 -9.57
CA SER A 350 -1.03 -18.78 -9.27
C SER A 350 0.41 -18.64 -9.78
N ILE A 351 1.37 -19.05 -8.94
CA ILE A 351 2.80 -19.13 -9.33
C ILE A 351 2.98 -20.16 -10.45
N VAL A 352 2.32 -21.32 -10.35
CA VAL A 352 2.39 -22.39 -11.36
C VAL A 352 1.92 -21.89 -12.73
N ALA A 353 0.83 -21.14 -12.77
CA ALA A 353 0.33 -20.56 -14.02
C ALA A 353 1.30 -19.54 -14.62
N ARG A 354 1.95 -18.72 -13.79
CA ARG A 354 2.99 -17.77 -14.22
C ARG A 354 4.23 -18.47 -14.77
N ARG A 355 4.70 -19.54 -14.11
CA ARG A 355 5.82 -20.35 -14.58
C ARG A 355 5.49 -21.05 -15.90
N TRP A 356 4.26 -21.54 -16.05
CA TRP A 356 3.84 -22.20 -17.27
C TRP A 356 3.85 -21.26 -18.48
N ILE A 357 3.23 -20.07 -18.37
CA ILE A 357 3.25 -19.10 -19.47
C ILE A 357 4.66 -18.54 -19.73
N ASN A 358 5.49 -18.42 -18.70
CA ASN A 358 6.89 -18.07 -18.83
C ASN A 358 7.64 -19.09 -19.69
N GLY A 359 7.51 -20.39 -19.39
CA GLY A 359 8.13 -21.46 -20.18
C GLY A 359 7.60 -21.50 -21.61
N MET A 360 6.30 -21.27 -21.83
CA MET A 360 5.70 -21.21 -23.17
C MET A 360 6.35 -20.10 -24.03
N LEU A 361 6.44 -18.89 -23.47
CA LEU A 361 7.03 -17.76 -24.18
C LEU A 361 8.53 -17.88 -24.37
N VAL A 362 9.25 -18.50 -23.43
CA VAL A 362 10.67 -18.79 -23.64
C VAL A 362 10.88 -19.83 -24.75
N GLY A 363 10.09 -20.91 -24.75
CA GLY A 363 10.16 -21.97 -25.77
C GLY A 363 9.96 -21.45 -27.20
N ILE A 364 8.95 -20.61 -27.40
CA ILE A 364 8.68 -19.92 -28.68
C ILE A 364 9.92 -19.18 -29.20
N ASN A 365 10.67 -18.54 -28.30
CA ASN A 365 11.79 -17.67 -28.66
C ASN A 365 13.13 -18.41 -28.81
N THR A 366 13.21 -19.69 -28.41
CA THR A 366 14.45 -20.49 -28.54
C THR A 366 14.53 -21.31 -29.82
N GLU A 367 13.40 -21.62 -30.47
CA GLU A 367 13.38 -22.53 -31.63
C GLU A 367 13.60 -21.83 -32.99
N GLU A 368 13.46 -20.49 -33.08
CA GLU A 368 13.49 -19.76 -34.37
C GLU A 368 14.26 -18.41 -34.31
N SER A 369 15.44 -18.38 -33.69
CA SER A 369 16.24 -17.15 -33.59
C SER A 369 16.99 -16.72 -34.86
N GLU A 370 16.69 -17.28 -36.04
CA GLU A 370 17.39 -16.90 -37.28
C GLU A 370 16.54 -16.45 -38.47
N GLN A 371 15.20 -16.57 -38.46
CA GLN A 371 14.41 -16.21 -39.66
C GLN A 371 13.32 -15.14 -39.46
N ASP A 372 12.66 -15.01 -38.29
CA ASP A 372 11.57 -14.01 -38.14
C ASP A 372 11.60 -13.14 -36.85
N GLY A 373 12.56 -13.32 -35.93
CA GLY A 373 13.01 -12.29 -34.96
C GLY A 373 12.00 -11.67 -33.97
N ALA A 374 10.75 -12.14 -33.88
CA ALA A 374 9.72 -11.48 -33.08
C ALA A 374 9.65 -12.03 -31.64
N ILE A 375 10.38 -11.37 -30.72
CA ILE A 375 10.21 -11.59 -29.27
C ILE A 375 8.82 -11.11 -28.86
N ILE A 376 8.06 -11.99 -28.19
CA ILE A 376 6.76 -11.63 -27.58
C ILE A 376 6.99 -11.14 -26.14
N PRO A 377 6.86 -9.83 -25.84
CA PRO A 377 7.04 -9.31 -24.49
C PRO A 377 5.89 -9.75 -23.58
N MET A 378 6.22 -10.03 -22.32
CA MET A 378 5.26 -10.35 -21.28
C MET A 378 5.28 -9.29 -20.18
N ILE A 379 4.10 -8.82 -19.78
CA ILE A 379 3.94 -7.94 -18.62
C ILE A 379 3.14 -8.70 -17.56
N ASP A 380 3.73 -9.00 -16.40
CA ASP A 380 3.06 -9.69 -15.28
C ASP A 380 2.73 -8.73 -14.14
N GLY A 381 1.48 -8.80 -13.67
CA GLY A 381 1.02 -8.10 -12.48
C GLY A 381 0.69 -9.08 -11.35
N GLY A 382 1.19 -8.80 -10.15
CA GLY A 382 0.87 -9.52 -8.91
C GLY A 382 0.27 -8.58 -7.86
N THR A 383 -0.70 -9.07 -7.10
CA THR A 383 -1.39 -8.30 -6.05
C THR A 383 -1.70 -9.17 -4.83
N GLU A 384 -1.37 -8.66 -3.65
CA GLU A 384 -1.70 -9.29 -2.36
C GLU A 384 -1.93 -8.20 -1.31
N GLY A 385 -3.17 -8.09 -0.84
CA GLY A 385 -3.60 -7.06 0.11
C GLY A 385 -3.27 -5.66 -0.40
N PHE A 386 -2.44 -4.95 0.35
CA PHE A 386 -1.96 -3.60 0.02
C PHE A 386 -0.60 -3.60 -0.70
N LYS A 387 -0.11 -4.77 -1.11
CA LYS A 387 1.15 -4.93 -1.84
C LYS A 387 0.88 -5.43 -3.25
N GLY A 388 1.79 -5.11 -4.16
CA GLY A 388 1.75 -5.64 -5.52
C GLY A 388 3.07 -5.45 -6.23
N ASN A 389 3.16 -6.02 -7.43
CA ASN A 389 4.34 -5.90 -8.27
C ASN A 389 3.96 -5.89 -9.75
N VAL A 390 4.81 -5.24 -10.55
CA VAL A 390 4.77 -5.29 -12.02
C VAL A 390 6.12 -5.79 -12.51
N ARG A 391 6.08 -6.69 -13.48
CA ARG A 391 7.27 -7.24 -14.13
C ARG A 391 7.13 -7.06 -15.64
N VAL A 392 8.14 -6.47 -16.28
CA VAL A 392 8.27 -6.43 -17.74
C VAL A 392 9.36 -7.43 -18.12
N MET A 393 8.97 -8.43 -18.89
CA MET A 393 9.81 -9.56 -19.26
C MET A 393 9.92 -9.62 -20.77
N LEU A 394 11.15 -9.49 -21.25
CA LEU A 394 11.56 -9.83 -22.60
C LEU A 394 12.22 -11.21 -22.53
N PRO A 395 11.57 -12.27 -23.06
CA PRO A 395 12.12 -13.61 -23.04
C PRO A 395 13.55 -13.65 -23.56
N SER A 396 14.40 -14.42 -22.89
CA SER A 396 15.84 -14.59 -23.21
C SER A 396 16.72 -13.33 -23.07
N ILE A 397 16.17 -12.13 -22.91
CA ILE A 397 16.92 -10.88 -22.73
C ILE A 397 16.97 -10.47 -21.26
N THR A 398 15.81 -10.30 -20.63
CA THR A 398 15.69 -9.85 -19.23
C THR A 398 15.45 -11.03 -18.28
N ALA A 399 15.54 -10.80 -16.96
CA ALA A 399 15.19 -11.80 -15.96
C ALA A 399 13.74 -12.29 -16.12
N CYS A 400 13.57 -13.61 -16.21
CA CYS A 400 12.26 -14.25 -16.37
C CYS A 400 11.59 -14.53 -15.01
N ILE A 401 10.40 -15.15 -15.02
CA ILE A 401 9.69 -15.49 -13.76
C ILE A 401 10.53 -16.44 -12.90
N ASP A 402 11.12 -17.47 -13.50
CA ASP A 402 11.96 -18.46 -12.80
C ASP A 402 13.30 -17.87 -12.32
N CYS A 403 13.80 -16.77 -12.92
CA CYS A 403 14.97 -16.04 -12.38
C CYS A 403 14.68 -15.42 -11.02
N THR A 404 13.42 -15.11 -10.72
CA THR A 404 12.98 -14.36 -9.53
C THR A 404 11.99 -15.15 -8.66
N LEU A 405 12.04 -16.49 -8.75
CA LEU A 405 11.14 -17.38 -8.02
C LEU A 405 11.32 -17.27 -6.50
N ASP A 406 12.53 -16.96 -6.06
CA ASP A 406 12.94 -16.72 -4.67
C ASP A 406 12.35 -15.42 -4.08
N LEU A 407 11.84 -14.51 -4.91
CA LEU A 407 11.14 -13.31 -4.42
C LEU A 407 9.69 -13.58 -3.97
N TYR A 408 9.13 -14.75 -4.29
CA TYR A 408 7.83 -15.13 -3.76
C TYR A 408 7.97 -15.50 -2.27
N PRO A 409 7.03 -15.07 -1.41
CA PRO A 409 7.08 -15.43 0.00
C PRO A 409 6.96 -16.95 0.15
N PRO A 410 7.64 -17.56 1.14
CA PRO A 410 7.52 -18.98 1.40
C PRO A 410 6.07 -19.32 1.75
N GLN A 411 5.56 -20.43 1.24
CA GLN A 411 4.24 -20.92 1.61
C GLN A 411 4.23 -21.29 3.10
N VAL A 412 3.21 -20.84 3.82
CA VAL A 412 3.06 -21.18 5.24
C VAL A 412 2.62 -22.64 5.34
N THR A 413 3.57 -23.53 5.66
CA THR A 413 3.31 -24.95 5.94
C THR A 413 3.42 -25.21 7.43
N PHE A 414 2.36 -25.74 8.05
CA PHE A 414 2.39 -26.12 9.46
C PHE A 414 2.97 -27.54 9.60
N PRO A 415 3.94 -27.79 10.50
CA PRO A 415 4.47 -29.14 10.72
C PRO A 415 3.38 -30.10 11.20
N LEU A 416 3.38 -31.33 10.68
CA LEU A 416 2.36 -32.33 11.00
C LEU A 416 2.29 -32.65 12.51
N CYS A 417 3.44 -32.71 13.19
CA CYS A 417 3.49 -32.92 14.64
C CYS A 417 2.80 -31.79 15.42
N THR A 418 2.91 -30.55 14.96
CA THR A 418 2.24 -29.39 15.57
C THR A 418 0.74 -29.44 15.33
N ILE A 419 0.30 -29.80 14.13
CA ILE A 419 -1.13 -29.96 13.80
C ILE A 419 -1.74 -31.12 14.62
N ALA A 420 -1.05 -32.26 14.66
CA ALA A 420 -1.59 -33.50 15.22
C ALA A 420 -1.52 -33.57 16.75
N GLN A 421 -0.43 -33.11 17.36
CA GLN A 421 -0.16 -33.34 18.78
C GLN A 421 -0.18 -32.07 19.63
N THR A 422 0.39 -30.97 19.12
CA THR A 422 0.61 -29.74 19.90
C THR A 422 0.10 -28.47 19.20
N PRO A 423 -1.21 -28.35 18.93
CA PRO A 423 -1.78 -27.15 18.36
C PRO A 423 -1.60 -25.97 19.32
N ARG A 424 -1.39 -24.77 18.77
CA ARG A 424 -1.11 -23.54 19.53
C ARG A 424 -1.87 -22.32 19.00
N LEU A 425 -2.21 -22.35 17.71
CA LEU A 425 -2.93 -21.29 17.02
C LEU A 425 -4.28 -21.83 16.53
N PRO A 426 -5.32 -20.99 16.39
CA PRO A 426 -6.61 -21.42 15.86
C PRO A 426 -6.52 -21.98 14.43
N GLU A 427 -5.54 -21.53 13.64
CA GLU A 427 -5.21 -22.08 12.32
C GLU A 427 -4.79 -23.55 12.40
N HIS A 428 -4.05 -23.97 13.45
CA HIS A 428 -3.62 -25.36 13.62
C HIS A 428 -4.82 -26.29 13.82
N CYS A 429 -5.85 -25.83 14.55
CA CYS A 429 -7.08 -26.59 14.77
C CYS A 429 -7.86 -26.77 13.46
N ILE A 430 -7.91 -25.73 12.62
CA ILE A 430 -8.58 -25.81 11.31
C ILE A 430 -7.80 -26.71 10.35
N GLU A 431 -6.47 -26.59 10.31
CA GLU A 431 -5.64 -27.42 9.44
C GLU A 431 -5.66 -28.90 9.86
N TYR A 432 -5.78 -29.18 11.16
CA TYR A 432 -6.02 -30.55 11.67
C TYR A 432 -7.28 -31.15 11.07
N VAL A 433 -8.38 -30.39 11.08
CA VAL A 433 -9.64 -30.87 10.53
C VAL A 433 -9.54 -31.09 9.02
N LYS A 434 -8.92 -30.17 8.31
CA LYS A 434 -8.75 -30.22 6.85
C LYS A 434 -7.85 -31.38 6.38
N VAL A 435 -6.71 -31.58 7.03
CA VAL A 435 -5.66 -32.51 6.56
C VAL A 435 -5.77 -33.90 7.18
N LEU A 436 -6.26 -34.00 8.42
CA LEU A 436 -6.32 -35.28 9.15
C LEU A 436 -7.76 -35.77 9.36
N LEU A 437 -8.64 -34.93 9.90
CA LEU A 437 -9.98 -35.37 10.28
C LEU A 437 -10.89 -35.63 9.07
N TRP A 438 -10.85 -34.73 8.09
CA TRP A 438 -11.69 -34.83 6.90
C TRP A 438 -11.40 -36.08 6.09
N PRO A 439 -10.14 -36.39 5.69
CA PRO A 439 -9.87 -37.64 4.98
C PRO A 439 -10.22 -38.90 5.80
N ARG A 440 -10.17 -38.81 7.14
CA ARG A 440 -10.52 -39.91 8.04
C ARG A 440 -12.02 -40.19 8.10
N GLU A 441 -12.85 -39.14 8.14
CA GLU A 441 -14.31 -39.28 8.27
C GLU A 441 -15.05 -39.23 6.92
N ARG A 442 -14.43 -38.65 5.89
CA ARG A 442 -14.96 -38.48 4.53
C ARG A 442 -13.89 -38.79 3.48
N PRO A 443 -13.48 -40.07 3.35
CA PRO A 443 -12.42 -40.46 2.40
C PRO A 443 -12.80 -40.22 0.93
N ASP A 444 -14.10 -40.32 0.59
CA ASP A 444 -14.58 -40.29 -0.80
C ASP A 444 -14.93 -38.88 -1.31
N THR A 445 -14.83 -37.85 -0.47
CA THR A 445 -15.27 -36.48 -0.82
C THR A 445 -14.13 -35.49 -0.65
N SER A 446 -13.79 -34.73 -1.69
CA SER A 446 -12.83 -33.63 -1.58
C SER A 446 -13.46 -32.41 -0.91
N ILE A 447 -12.67 -31.66 -0.14
CA ILE A 447 -13.12 -30.39 0.46
C ILE A 447 -13.38 -29.37 -0.65
N ASP A 448 -14.62 -28.89 -0.72
CA ASP A 448 -14.99 -27.69 -1.47
C ASP A 448 -15.08 -26.51 -0.52
N GLY A 449 -14.20 -25.52 -0.69
CA GLY A 449 -14.22 -24.30 0.12
C GLY A 449 -15.40 -23.38 -0.18
N ASP A 450 -15.98 -23.45 -1.38
CA ASP A 450 -17.13 -22.63 -1.78
C ASP A 450 -18.46 -23.19 -1.29
N ASP A 451 -18.50 -24.46 -0.88
CA ASP A 451 -19.66 -25.09 -0.27
C ASP A 451 -19.83 -24.64 1.20
N PRO A 452 -20.93 -23.92 1.54
CA PRO A 452 -21.20 -23.49 2.91
C PRO A 452 -21.29 -24.64 3.92
N GLU A 453 -21.76 -25.83 3.51
CA GLU A 453 -21.90 -27.01 4.38
C GLU A 453 -20.53 -27.58 4.75
N HIS A 454 -19.63 -27.70 3.78
CA HIS A 454 -18.26 -28.14 4.01
C HIS A 454 -17.52 -27.21 4.97
N VAL A 455 -17.58 -25.90 4.72
CA VAL A 455 -16.94 -24.89 5.58
C VAL A 455 -17.53 -24.92 6.98
N ARG A 456 -18.85 -25.05 7.11
CA ARG A 456 -19.52 -25.10 8.41
C ARG A 456 -19.12 -26.33 9.20
N TRP A 457 -19.06 -27.49 8.55
CA TRP A 457 -18.61 -28.72 9.18
C TRP A 457 -17.18 -28.61 9.70
N ILE A 458 -16.28 -28.05 8.87
CA ILE A 458 -14.88 -27.84 9.28
C ILE A 458 -14.80 -26.85 10.45
N TYR A 459 -15.60 -25.79 10.44
CA TYR A 459 -15.66 -24.80 11.51
C TYR A 459 -16.13 -25.42 12.84
N GLU A 460 -17.19 -26.22 12.83
CA GLU A 460 -17.72 -26.88 14.02
C GLU A 460 -16.69 -27.87 14.62
N ARG A 461 -16.04 -28.70 13.79
CA ARG A 461 -14.98 -29.61 14.25
C ARG A 461 -13.73 -28.88 14.74
N ALA A 462 -13.38 -27.76 14.12
CA ALA A 462 -12.23 -26.96 14.54
C ALA A 462 -12.49 -26.29 15.91
N LEU A 463 -13.74 -25.92 16.21
CA LEU A 463 -14.13 -25.42 17.54
C LEU A 463 -13.98 -26.49 18.61
N GLU A 464 -14.44 -27.72 18.34
CA GLU A 464 -14.28 -28.86 19.25
C GLU A 464 -12.79 -29.10 19.58
N ARG A 465 -11.95 -29.15 18.54
CA ARG A 465 -10.49 -29.31 18.69
C ARG A 465 -9.85 -28.14 19.44
N ALA A 466 -10.31 -26.92 19.19
CA ALA A 466 -9.78 -25.74 19.88
C ALA A 466 -10.18 -25.71 21.36
N ALA A 467 -11.37 -26.21 21.71
CA ALA A 467 -11.82 -26.33 23.09
C ALA A 467 -10.97 -27.36 23.87
N GLU A 468 -10.60 -28.49 23.25
CA GLU A 468 -9.73 -29.52 23.85
C GLU A 468 -8.38 -28.94 24.32
N TYR A 469 -7.81 -28.01 23.55
CA TYR A 469 -6.50 -27.39 23.84
C TYR A 469 -6.60 -25.98 24.43
N ASN A 470 -7.79 -25.51 24.80
CA ASN A 470 -8.04 -24.15 25.30
C ASN A 470 -7.51 -23.04 24.37
N ILE A 471 -7.67 -23.19 23.06
CA ILE A 471 -7.22 -22.23 22.03
C ILE A 471 -8.38 -21.31 21.65
N PRO A 472 -8.33 -20.00 21.95
CA PRO A 472 -9.35 -19.05 21.51
C PRO A 472 -9.13 -18.62 20.05
N GLY A 473 -10.16 -18.06 19.41
CA GLY A 473 -10.02 -17.33 18.14
C GLY A 473 -10.43 -18.09 16.87
N VAL A 474 -10.93 -19.33 16.97
CA VAL A 474 -11.56 -20.01 15.84
C VAL A 474 -12.86 -19.30 15.46
N THR A 475 -12.93 -18.77 14.25
CA THR A 475 -14.11 -18.08 13.70
C THR A 475 -14.42 -18.62 12.32
N TYR A 476 -15.69 -18.58 11.90
CA TYR A 476 -16.10 -19.02 10.56
C TYR A 476 -15.29 -18.33 9.44
N ARG A 477 -14.97 -17.03 9.63
CA ARG A 477 -14.14 -16.26 8.70
C ARG A 477 -12.71 -16.78 8.62
N LEU A 478 -12.11 -17.11 9.76
CA LEU A 478 -10.76 -17.70 9.81
C LEU A 478 -10.76 -19.08 9.13
N THR A 479 -11.79 -19.89 9.40
CA THR A 479 -11.97 -21.21 8.75
C THR A 479 -12.03 -21.09 7.23
N GLN A 480 -12.82 -20.15 6.70
CA GLN A 480 -12.84 -19.87 5.26
C GLN A 480 -11.46 -19.42 4.75
N GLY A 481 -10.77 -18.58 5.51
CA GLY A 481 -9.42 -18.11 5.20
C GLY A 481 -8.42 -19.25 5.02
N VAL A 482 -8.38 -20.19 5.97
CA VAL A 482 -7.46 -21.33 5.99
C VAL A 482 -7.82 -22.40 4.96
N ILE A 483 -9.12 -22.66 4.72
CA ILE A 483 -9.55 -23.63 3.71
C ILE A 483 -9.19 -23.16 2.29
N LYS A 484 -9.51 -21.90 1.98
CA LYS A 484 -9.32 -21.34 0.62
C LYS A 484 -7.96 -20.69 0.40
N ASN A 485 -7.09 -20.64 1.41
CA ASN A 485 -5.87 -19.83 1.41
C ASN A 485 -6.14 -18.40 0.91
N ILE A 486 -7.17 -17.73 1.48
CA ILE A 486 -7.67 -16.46 0.96
C ILE A 486 -6.58 -15.39 1.04
N ILE A 487 -6.09 -14.96 -0.12
CA ILE A 487 -5.27 -13.76 -0.26
C ILE A 487 -6.20 -12.53 -0.19
N PRO A 488 -6.03 -11.60 0.77
CA PRO A 488 -6.82 -10.39 0.80
C PRO A 488 -6.69 -9.61 -0.51
N ALA A 489 -7.80 -9.19 -1.11
CA ALA A 489 -7.77 -8.42 -2.36
C ALA A 489 -8.55 -7.12 -2.20
N VAL A 490 -7.97 -6.01 -2.68
CA VAL A 490 -8.63 -4.70 -2.70
C VAL A 490 -8.52 -4.07 -4.08
N ALA A 491 -9.62 -3.46 -4.53
CA ALA A 491 -9.71 -2.86 -5.86
C ALA A 491 -8.67 -1.74 -6.10
N SER A 492 -8.20 -1.07 -5.04
CA SER A 492 -7.17 -0.03 -5.14
C SER A 492 -5.83 -0.57 -5.62
N THR A 493 -5.35 -1.67 -5.02
CA THR A 493 -4.08 -2.31 -5.38
C THR A 493 -4.14 -2.85 -6.80
N ASN A 494 -5.23 -3.56 -7.14
CA ASN A 494 -5.44 -4.08 -8.50
C ASN A 494 -5.47 -2.96 -9.55
N ALA A 495 -6.08 -1.82 -9.23
CA ALA A 495 -6.11 -0.67 -10.14
C ALA A 495 -4.72 -0.05 -10.34
N VAL A 496 -3.89 0.05 -9.29
CA VAL A 496 -2.53 0.57 -9.40
C VAL A 496 -1.67 -0.35 -10.26
N ILE A 497 -1.69 -1.64 -9.98
CA ILE A 497 -0.89 -2.65 -10.70
C ILE A 497 -1.36 -2.77 -12.16
N ALA A 498 -2.67 -2.86 -12.41
CA ALA A 498 -3.20 -2.90 -13.77
C ALA A 498 -2.89 -1.63 -14.57
N ALA A 499 -2.91 -0.44 -13.94
CA ALA A 499 -2.55 0.81 -14.60
C ALA A 499 -1.07 0.84 -15.00
N ALA A 500 -0.18 0.37 -14.11
CA ALA A 500 1.24 0.24 -14.42
C ALA A 500 1.48 -0.77 -15.55
N CYS A 501 0.87 -1.97 -15.50
CA CYS A 501 0.98 -2.94 -16.59
C CYS A 501 0.48 -2.38 -17.93
N ALA A 502 -0.69 -1.75 -17.95
CA ALA A 502 -1.24 -1.16 -19.18
C ALA A 502 -0.38 -0.02 -19.74
N THR A 503 0.29 0.73 -18.87
CA THR A 503 1.25 1.78 -19.29
C THR A 503 2.46 1.15 -19.98
N GLU A 504 3.00 0.05 -19.44
CA GLU A 504 4.13 -0.64 -20.06
C GLU A 504 3.77 -1.28 -21.40
N VAL A 505 2.57 -1.85 -21.52
CA VAL A 505 2.02 -2.33 -22.80
C VAL A 505 1.98 -1.20 -23.83
N PHE A 506 1.49 -0.02 -23.44
CA PHE A 506 1.42 1.14 -24.32
C PHE A 506 2.82 1.59 -24.76
N LYS A 507 3.78 1.67 -23.84
CA LYS A 507 5.17 2.03 -24.16
C LYS A 507 5.80 1.06 -25.15
N ILE A 508 5.66 -0.25 -24.91
CA ILE A 508 6.22 -1.30 -25.78
C ILE A 508 5.56 -1.25 -27.16
N ALA A 509 4.22 -1.14 -27.24
CA ALA A 509 3.49 -1.13 -28.50
C ALA A 509 3.74 0.12 -29.36
N THR A 510 4.10 1.24 -28.75
CA THR A 510 4.25 2.53 -29.45
C THR A 510 5.68 3.02 -29.55
N SER A 511 6.60 2.38 -28.80
CA SER A 511 7.96 2.87 -28.57
C SER A 511 8.03 4.33 -28.11
N SER A 512 6.97 4.85 -27.48
CA SER A 512 6.88 6.25 -27.06
C SER A 512 7.84 6.62 -25.93
N TYR A 513 8.18 5.63 -25.08
CA TYR A 513 9.15 5.75 -24.00
C TYR A 513 9.83 4.39 -23.78
N LEU A 514 10.97 4.41 -23.09
CA LEU A 514 11.60 3.19 -22.58
C LEU A 514 10.67 2.47 -21.59
N SER A 515 10.58 1.15 -21.74
CA SER A 515 9.85 0.29 -20.82
C SER A 515 10.53 0.24 -19.44
N LEU A 516 9.74 -0.11 -18.42
CA LEU A 516 10.21 -0.45 -17.10
C LEU A 516 11.34 -1.49 -17.19
N ASN A 517 12.46 -1.20 -16.52
CA ASN A 517 13.59 -2.10 -16.49
C ASN A 517 13.33 -3.25 -15.50
N ASN A 518 12.67 -4.28 -15.99
CA ASN A 518 12.27 -5.51 -15.31
C ASN A 518 11.23 -5.37 -14.18
N TYR A 519 11.53 -4.74 -13.03
CA TYR A 519 10.73 -4.94 -11.81
C TYR A 519 10.26 -3.65 -11.13
N MET A 520 9.00 -3.63 -10.70
CA MET A 520 8.44 -2.63 -9.79
C MET A 520 7.69 -3.31 -8.64
N VAL A 521 7.97 -2.89 -7.40
CA VAL A 521 7.21 -3.24 -6.19
C VAL A 521 6.35 -2.07 -5.76
N PHE A 522 5.15 -2.35 -5.25
CA PHE A 522 4.21 -1.39 -4.67
C PHE A 522 3.79 -1.86 -3.27
N ASN A 523 3.69 -0.92 -2.32
CA ASN A 523 3.20 -1.15 -0.97
C ASN A 523 2.44 0.09 -0.47
N ASP A 524 1.21 -0.10 0.04
CA ASP A 524 0.33 0.92 0.61
C ASP A 524 -0.05 0.64 2.08
N VAL A 525 0.74 -0.18 2.80
CA VAL A 525 0.52 -0.44 4.23
C VAL A 525 0.91 0.78 5.07
N ASP A 526 2.09 1.34 4.83
CA ASP A 526 2.67 2.47 5.56
C ASP A 526 2.96 3.63 4.62
N GLY A 527 1.90 4.32 4.18
CA GLY A 527 1.97 5.28 3.09
C GLY A 527 2.23 4.62 1.74
N ILE A 528 2.41 5.41 0.68
CA ILE A 528 2.65 4.88 -0.66
C ILE A 528 4.14 4.73 -0.88
N TYR A 529 4.57 3.49 -1.07
CA TYR A 529 5.93 3.16 -1.43
C TYR A 529 5.97 2.39 -2.75
N THR A 530 6.85 2.82 -3.63
CA THR A 530 7.20 2.07 -4.84
C THR A 530 8.70 1.97 -4.96
N TYR A 531 9.19 0.80 -5.34
CA TYR A 531 10.60 0.57 -5.62
C TYR A 531 10.75 -0.07 -6.98
N THR A 532 11.60 0.50 -7.82
CA THR A 532 11.89 0.00 -9.17
C THR A 532 13.34 -0.41 -9.22
N PHE A 533 13.61 -1.61 -9.73
CA PHE A 533 14.95 -2.14 -9.88
C PHE A 533 14.99 -3.13 -11.04
N GLU A 534 16.18 -3.28 -11.63
CA GLU A 534 16.45 -4.29 -12.63
C GLU A 534 16.80 -5.60 -11.92
N ALA A 535 15.96 -6.63 -12.08
CA ALA A 535 16.30 -7.95 -11.56
C ALA A 535 17.35 -8.62 -12.46
N GLU A 536 18.34 -9.24 -11.84
CA GLU A 536 19.42 -9.91 -12.54
C GLU A 536 18.93 -11.21 -13.19
N LYS A 537 19.30 -11.41 -14.46
CA LYS A 537 19.01 -12.66 -15.17
C LYS A 537 19.99 -13.74 -14.71
N LYS A 538 19.48 -14.79 -14.05
CA LYS A 538 20.30 -15.94 -13.63
C LYS A 538 20.87 -16.69 -14.83
N ASP A 539 22.19 -16.83 -14.89
CA ASP A 539 22.90 -17.58 -15.95
C ASP A 539 22.55 -19.08 -15.98
N ASN A 540 22.17 -19.63 -14.83
CA ASN A 540 21.73 -21.00 -14.63
C ASN A 540 20.20 -21.06 -14.40
N CYS A 541 19.42 -20.18 -15.02
CA CYS A 541 17.96 -20.28 -14.94
C CYS A 541 17.45 -21.57 -15.63
N LEU A 542 16.48 -22.26 -15.03
CA LEU A 542 15.88 -23.48 -15.61
C LEU A 542 15.03 -23.22 -16.85
N ALA A 543 14.42 -22.04 -16.93
CA ALA A 543 13.54 -21.68 -18.02
C ALA A 543 14.31 -21.00 -19.16
N CYS A 544 15.02 -19.91 -18.86
CA CYS A 544 15.63 -19.06 -19.90
C CYS A 544 17.14 -19.22 -20.09
N SER A 545 17.78 -20.21 -19.44
CA SER A 545 19.15 -20.61 -19.77
C SER A 545 19.13 -21.82 -20.69
N GLN A 546 20.02 -21.83 -21.68
CA GLN A 546 20.27 -22.99 -22.54
C GLN A 546 21.29 -23.97 -21.93
N LYS A 547 21.79 -23.71 -20.72
CA LYS A 547 22.76 -24.59 -20.05
C LYS A 547 22.07 -25.80 -19.44
N VAL A 548 22.64 -26.99 -19.70
CA VAL A 548 22.19 -28.24 -19.07
C VAL A 548 22.49 -28.20 -17.57
N HIS A 549 21.47 -28.44 -16.76
CA HIS A 549 21.59 -28.46 -15.30
C HIS A 549 22.17 -29.78 -14.83
N SER A 550 23.18 -29.71 -13.95
CA SER A 550 23.79 -30.90 -13.36
C SER A 550 23.32 -31.07 -11.93
N LEU A 551 22.82 -32.26 -11.58
CA LEU A 551 22.42 -32.62 -10.22
C LEU A 551 23.40 -33.63 -9.66
N THR A 552 23.83 -33.44 -8.41
CA THR A 552 24.80 -34.33 -7.77
C THR A 552 24.14 -35.18 -6.70
N PHE A 553 24.24 -36.50 -6.82
CA PHE A 553 23.69 -37.48 -5.87
C PHE A 553 24.68 -38.63 -5.65
N SER A 554 24.50 -39.43 -4.61
CA SER A 554 25.24 -40.67 -4.42
C SER A 554 24.61 -41.81 -5.22
N GLU A 555 25.41 -42.77 -5.70
CA GLU A 555 24.91 -44.02 -6.30
C GLU A 555 23.94 -44.78 -5.39
N THR A 556 24.10 -44.60 -4.07
CA THR A 556 23.29 -45.26 -3.03
C THR A 556 22.02 -44.50 -2.68
N ASP A 557 21.83 -43.29 -3.19
CA ASP A 557 20.62 -42.52 -2.97
C ASP A 557 19.44 -43.18 -3.69
N LYS A 558 18.24 -43.02 -3.10
CA LYS A 558 17.01 -43.55 -3.67
C LYS A 558 16.44 -42.58 -4.70
N LEU A 559 15.67 -43.09 -5.65
CA LEU A 559 14.93 -42.24 -6.59
C LEU A 559 14.00 -41.25 -5.87
N GLN A 560 13.42 -41.65 -4.72
CA GLN A 560 12.65 -40.76 -3.87
C GLN A 560 13.43 -39.49 -3.50
N THR A 561 14.71 -39.61 -3.15
CA THR A 561 15.56 -38.46 -2.79
C THR A 561 15.68 -37.46 -3.94
N VAL A 562 15.76 -37.94 -5.19
CA VAL A 562 15.83 -37.07 -6.37
C VAL A 562 14.49 -36.37 -6.60
N VAL A 563 13.37 -37.08 -6.46
CA VAL A 563 12.02 -36.52 -6.58
C VAL A 563 11.78 -35.47 -5.50
N ASP A 564 12.09 -35.78 -4.24
CA ASP A 564 11.96 -34.86 -3.10
C ASP A 564 12.84 -33.63 -3.31
N PHE A 565 14.08 -33.80 -3.78
CA PHE A 565 14.96 -32.68 -4.10
C PHE A 565 14.37 -31.74 -5.16
N LEU A 566 13.78 -32.27 -6.23
CA LEU A 566 13.15 -31.44 -7.28
C LEU A 566 11.91 -30.69 -6.78
N ILE A 567 11.22 -31.22 -5.76
CA ILE A 567 10.03 -30.61 -5.16
C ILE A 567 10.43 -29.56 -4.10
N GLU A 568 11.36 -29.89 -3.21
CA GLU A 568 11.68 -29.10 -2.02
C GLU A 568 12.71 -28.00 -2.26
N ASN A 569 13.60 -28.17 -3.23
CA ASN A 569 14.65 -27.20 -3.48
C ASN A 569 14.07 -25.89 -4.02
N ALA A 570 14.52 -24.78 -3.43
CA ALA A 570 14.01 -23.44 -3.68
C ALA A 570 14.16 -22.96 -5.14
N ASP A 571 15.14 -23.49 -5.89
CA ASP A 571 15.38 -23.12 -7.28
C ASP A 571 14.44 -23.85 -8.26
N TYR A 572 14.00 -25.09 -7.92
CA TYR A 572 13.18 -25.92 -8.82
C TYR A 572 11.69 -25.84 -8.50
N GLN A 573 11.31 -26.01 -7.22
CA GLN A 573 9.93 -25.99 -6.71
C GLN A 573 8.90 -26.67 -7.63
N MET A 574 9.21 -27.88 -8.12
CA MET A 574 8.33 -28.63 -9.03
C MET A 574 7.13 -29.19 -8.28
N LYS A 575 5.99 -29.32 -8.97
CA LYS A 575 4.74 -29.76 -8.31
C LYS A 575 4.59 -31.28 -8.28
N SER A 576 4.83 -31.93 -9.41
CA SER A 576 4.63 -33.36 -9.61
C SER A 576 5.56 -33.85 -10.73
N PRO A 577 6.89 -33.86 -10.51
CA PRO A 577 7.86 -34.15 -11.56
C PRO A 577 7.75 -35.61 -12.04
N GLY A 578 7.59 -35.79 -13.34
CA GLY A 578 7.70 -37.07 -14.03
C GLY A 578 9.10 -37.25 -14.61
N LEU A 579 9.79 -38.32 -14.21
CA LEU A 579 11.18 -38.60 -14.58
C LEU A 579 11.23 -39.74 -15.59
N THR A 580 11.92 -39.50 -16.70
CA THR A 580 12.21 -40.49 -17.74
C THR A 580 13.69 -40.45 -18.09
N THR A 581 14.27 -41.58 -18.48
CA THR A 581 15.67 -41.63 -18.93
C THR A 581 15.85 -42.74 -19.97
N ASN A 582 16.93 -42.66 -20.75
CA ASN A 582 17.29 -43.71 -21.68
C ASN A 582 18.20 -44.72 -20.98
N VAL A 583 17.72 -45.95 -20.77
CA VAL A 583 18.53 -47.05 -20.25
C VAL A 583 18.69 -48.10 -21.34
N SER A 584 19.93 -48.37 -21.74
CA SER A 584 20.25 -49.40 -22.75
C SER A 584 19.52 -49.21 -24.09
N GLY A 585 19.36 -47.96 -24.55
CA GLY A 585 18.74 -47.64 -25.84
C GLY A 585 17.21 -47.58 -25.84
N LYS A 586 16.55 -47.78 -24.69
CA LYS A 586 15.09 -47.64 -24.54
C LYS A 586 14.75 -46.54 -23.54
N ASN A 587 13.77 -45.71 -23.88
CA ASN A 587 13.19 -44.74 -22.95
C ASN A 587 12.41 -45.47 -21.87
N LYS A 588 12.86 -45.30 -20.62
CA LYS A 588 12.29 -45.92 -19.42
C LYS A 588 11.71 -44.83 -18.54
N THR A 589 10.45 -44.97 -18.17
CA THR A 589 9.82 -44.13 -17.16
C THR A 589 10.29 -44.56 -15.78
N LEU A 590 10.97 -43.67 -15.07
CA LEU A 590 11.47 -43.92 -13.72
C LEU A 590 10.34 -43.75 -12.71
N TYR A 591 9.64 -42.61 -12.79
CA TYR A 591 8.47 -42.28 -11.96
C TYR A 591 7.59 -41.25 -12.65
N MET A 592 6.27 -41.38 -12.55
CA MET A 592 5.32 -40.41 -13.13
C MET A 592 4.00 -40.39 -12.35
N GLN A 593 3.64 -39.23 -11.81
CA GLN A 593 2.43 -39.04 -10.98
C GLN A 593 1.18 -38.67 -11.77
N SER A 594 1.33 -38.14 -12.99
CA SER A 594 0.23 -37.54 -13.75
C SER A 594 -0.81 -38.55 -14.23
N VAL A 595 -0.43 -39.82 -14.38
CA VAL A 595 -1.29 -40.89 -14.90
C VAL A 595 -1.33 -42.02 -13.87
N ALA A 596 -2.49 -42.27 -13.27
CA ALA A 596 -2.64 -43.21 -12.15
C ALA A 596 -2.10 -44.62 -12.45
N SER A 597 -2.34 -45.15 -13.65
CA SER A 597 -1.84 -46.47 -14.04
C SER A 597 -0.32 -46.55 -14.14
N ILE A 598 0.32 -45.47 -14.61
CA ILE A 598 1.78 -45.38 -14.72
C ILE A 598 2.38 -45.13 -13.32
N GLU A 599 1.70 -44.34 -12.49
CA GLU A 599 2.10 -44.08 -11.12
C GLU A 599 2.16 -45.39 -10.33
N GLU A 600 1.11 -46.21 -10.36
CA GLU A 600 1.09 -47.50 -9.68
C GLU A 600 2.20 -48.44 -10.16
N ALA A 601 2.45 -48.47 -11.47
CA ALA A 601 3.50 -49.30 -12.07
C ALA A 601 4.92 -48.83 -11.72
N THR A 602 5.12 -47.51 -11.53
CA THR A 602 6.45 -46.92 -11.32
C THR A 602 6.75 -46.58 -9.86
N ARG A 603 5.73 -46.54 -8.98
CA ARG A 603 5.87 -46.32 -7.53
C ARG A 603 6.88 -47.25 -6.85
N PRO A 604 7.03 -48.55 -7.21
CA PRO A 604 8.06 -49.40 -6.63
C PRO A 604 9.50 -48.90 -6.88
N ASN A 605 9.74 -48.13 -7.95
CA ASN A 605 11.07 -47.60 -8.28
C ASN A 605 11.53 -46.52 -7.30
N LEU A 606 10.62 -45.84 -6.59
CA LEU A 606 10.97 -44.81 -5.60
C LEU A 606 11.85 -45.37 -4.46
N LYS A 607 11.67 -46.65 -4.13
CA LYS A 607 12.43 -47.33 -3.07
C LYS A 607 13.80 -47.84 -3.53
N LYS A 608 14.02 -47.92 -4.85
CA LYS A 608 15.25 -48.44 -5.45
C LYS A 608 16.34 -47.35 -5.48
N THR A 609 17.59 -47.79 -5.40
CA THR A 609 18.75 -46.90 -5.53
C THR A 609 18.97 -46.49 -6.99
N LEU A 610 19.67 -45.37 -7.23
CA LEU A 610 20.02 -44.93 -8.58
C LEU A 610 20.80 -46.02 -9.33
N LYS A 611 21.69 -46.73 -8.62
CA LYS A 611 22.43 -47.89 -9.14
C LYS A 611 21.52 -49.06 -9.54
N GLU A 612 20.55 -49.43 -8.70
CA GLU A 612 19.58 -50.49 -8.99
C GLU A 612 18.67 -50.17 -10.18
N LEU A 613 18.45 -48.87 -10.45
CA LEU A 613 17.65 -48.42 -11.59
C LEU A 613 18.41 -48.44 -12.92
N GLY A 614 19.73 -48.69 -12.87
CA GLY A 614 20.63 -48.72 -14.02
C GLY A 614 21.05 -47.32 -14.48
N ILE A 615 21.08 -46.34 -13.56
CA ILE A 615 21.52 -44.98 -13.85
C ILE A 615 23.05 -44.92 -13.73
N VAL A 616 23.72 -44.40 -14.76
CA VAL A 616 25.18 -44.21 -14.79
C VAL A 616 25.57 -42.75 -14.57
N ASP A 617 26.82 -42.52 -14.17
CA ASP A 617 27.36 -41.17 -14.02
C ASP A 617 27.30 -40.40 -15.35
N GLY A 618 26.90 -39.14 -15.28
CA GLY A 618 26.68 -38.26 -16.42
C GLY A 618 25.41 -38.53 -17.23
N GLN A 619 24.54 -39.45 -16.80
CA GLN A 619 23.32 -39.79 -17.52
C GLN A 619 22.30 -38.64 -17.52
N GLN A 620 21.62 -38.48 -18.66
CA GLN A 620 20.56 -37.49 -18.81
C GLN A 620 19.21 -38.02 -18.34
N VAL A 621 18.51 -37.23 -17.54
CA VAL A 621 17.14 -37.47 -17.11
C VAL A 621 16.26 -36.35 -17.64
N VAL A 622 15.19 -36.74 -18.33
CA VAL A 622 14.18 -35.84 -18.85
C VAL A 622 13.06 -35.76 -17.82
N VAL A 623 12.81 -34.55 -17.35
CA VAL A 623 11.84 -34.23 -16.30
C VAL A 623 10.72 -33.38 -16.90
N ALA A 624 9.49 -33.89 -16.85
CA ALA A 624 8.30 -33.16 -17.22
C ALA A 624 7.49 -32.80 -15.97
N ASP A 625 7.05 -31.56 -15.84
CA ASP A 625 6.26 -31.12 -14.69
C ASP A 625 5.18 -30.12 -15.12
N SER A 626 4.09 -30.04 -14.34
CA SER A 626 3.00 -29.08 -14.60
C SER A 626 3.40 -27.60 -14.49
N THR A 627 4.56 -27.30 -13.92
CA THR A 627 5.09 -25.93 -13.80
C THR A 627 5.63 -25.36 -15.11
N THR A 628 5.96 -26.19 -16.10
CA THR A 628 6.50 -25.76 -17.40
C THR A 628 5.88 -26.58 -18.54
N PRO A 629 5.60 -25.98 -19.72
CA PRO A 629 5.08 -26.73 -20.87
C PRO A 629 6.13 -27.64 -21.52
N SER A 630 7.42 -27.32 -21.38
CA SER A 630 8.53 -28.07 -21.96
C SER A 630 9.17 -29.04 -20.96
N SER A 631 9.72 -30.14 -21.47
CA SER A 631 10.49 -31.08 -20.65
C SER A 631 11.90 -30.54 -20.39
N LEU A 632 12.36 -30.60 -19.14
CA LEU A 632 13.69 -30.17 -18.73
C LEU A 632 14.67 -31.34 -18.76
N ILE A 633 15.91 -31.08 -19.15
CA ILE A 633 16.97 -32.11 -19.20
C ILE A 633 17.99 -31.83 -18.10
N PHE A 634 18.18 -32.82 -17.22
CA PHE A 634 19.17 -32.79 -16.16
C PHE A 634 20.24 -33.82 -16.41
N LYS A 635 21.50 -33.46 -16.15
CA LYS A 635 22.63 -34.38 -16.11
C LYS A 635 22.85 -34.84 -14.66
N LEU A 636 22.77 -36.13 -14.40
CA LEU A 636 23.06 -36.67 -13.07
C LEU A 636 24.56 -36.93 -12.94
N ASN A 637 25.20 -36.32 -11.95
CA ASN A 637 26.58 -36.61 -11.54
C ASN A 637 26.52 -37.50 -10.29
N LEU A 638 27.04 -38.71 -10.37
CA LEU A 638 27.02 -39.68 -9.28
C LEU A 638 28.36 -39.67 -8.53
N THR A 639 28.31 -39.42 -7.22
CA THR A 639 29.49 -39.52 -6.36
C THR A 639 29.51 -40.87 -5.63
N SER A 640 30.62 -41.58 -5.75
CA SER A 640 30.94 -42.71 -4.88
C SER A 640 31.35 -42.13 -3.52
N LYS A 641 30.69 -42.54 -2.44
CA LYS A 641 31.20 -42.28 -1.09
C LYS A 641 32.59 -42.92 -1.02
N MET A 642 33.65 -42.10 -0.95
CA MET A 642 34.93 -42.59 -0.46
C MET A 642 34.71 -43.05 0.98
N GLU A 643 34.98 -44.33 1.21
CA GLU A 643 35.00 -44.96 2.52
C GLU A 643 35.88 -44.13 3.46
N SER A 644 35.28 -43.68 4.56
CA SER A 644 35.99 -43.15 5.73
C SER A 644 36.51 -44.28 6.60
#